data_AF-A0AAN8EGN3-F1
#
_entry.id   AF-A0AAN8EGN3-F1
#
_cell.length_a   1.000
_cell.length_b   1.000
_cell.length_c   1.000
_cell.angle_alpha   90.00
_cell.angle_beta   90.00
_cell.angle_gamma   90.00
#
_symmetry.space_group_name_H-M   'P 1'
#
loop_
_entity.id
_entity.type
_entity.pdbx_description
1 polymer ?
#
loop_
_entity_poly.entity_id
_entity_poly.type
_entity_poly.pdbx_seq_one_letter_code
_entity_poly.pdbx_strand_id
1 'polypeptide(L)'
;MAPVTLKSAAHSTSDGGQRPSQIKFWRPGQMALFAKITTFPPLGRVTIVPPSRKQFEFTVVVESSTSLPEQPWEVAIWYDHATCYGAVGEDWRALPLKKVDINPTVLYDNRENSLHRYTFEGNLPTPFPTAGKTYKGRQVSFTVRYRINPNEAWTWVKDNFATGDGELILQPPPDPNYLGGSPVELHKGWHTRKLASEAPEARLYSLESSTTIPYDEDDAVEEHKVLGNINMCHRWFALVRIWSPWLAPRHGLQKLQLNEPAILLSFLRSDGLHVVILAVNGIDDVLTTFKADDDGNIVVVARNDTGKDRKFKVLAATAHEFEIANAAVMYEMRKLVRQSSAYQDTAQSLPTHIRHQSLDSESDTVIVSNMHDNRDPAHDDSPTPQWLASWYDSLAYCTWNSLGQDLNLEKIITALQHFQDNKINIANMIIDDNWQSLTGTQGVDNQFTRAMTAFEATPHAFPNGLKSGIDEIRQKFPHLHDIAVWHALMGYWGCISNTEGHLHSDYKLLPITLKEGTPAAGPKHTIHPDDIHKFYNDFYTFLSASGITAVKTDVQFYLDELSSTKDRRALTTTYQSAWTQAHLRHLSGKAISCMSQIPQILYHSFLPTNTPRIMLRNSDDFFPDVPTSHPWHVFANAHSALFVQHLNVLPDWDMFQTSHEYSGFHAAARCVSGGPIYITDYPGSSDIKLIHSMTARNPRGETVILRPSNVGKTLDVYDSYESGSVLRVGTYDGRADVGTGMMGVFNVAERDVNFMLPVTRIPGVTLNAADSPVTERKCWVVRSHMSRRVTGPITPMLPVGGGMLVQANLGVRGFDVWSAVPVHGAFDLGRERSLRVAVMGLLGKMTGACALVGSRFEVMGPAGEGEEVWSESQRGVERRLRIDVQMKALGVLGVWFQIAGSEKEVTVGEDLLVLMHGRVIPQERVTITTAGLTRPPRHTPEESAKVGMIQIDVEGAWDDLGLEAGWNNEIGVEMYIS
;
A
#
# COMPACT_ATOMS: atom_id res chain seq x y z
N MET A 1 -13.59 22.08 46.56
CA MET A 1 -14.28 21.03 47.34
C MET A 1 -13.43 19.79 47.34
N ALA A 2 -13.32 19.14 48.50
CA ALA A 2 -12.37 18.08 48.83
C ALA A 2 -12.42 16.83 47.90
N PRO A 3 -11.31 16.07 47.79
CA PRO A 3 -11.24 14.83 47.03
C PRO A 3 -11.70 13.65 47.89
N VAL A 4 -12.47 12.71 47.31
CA VAL A 4 -12.78 11.43 47.95
C VAL A 4 -12.03 10.32 47.24
N THR A 5 -10.97 9.87 47.90
CA THR A 5 -10.23 8.64 47.70
C THR A 5 -11.10 7.44 48.09
N LEU A 6 -11.11 6.36 47.30
CA LEU A 6 -11.48 5.04 47.81
C LEU A 6 -10.42 4.02 47.41
N LYS A 7 -9.67 3.62 48.46
CA LYS A 7 -8.69 2.53 48.48
C LYS A 7 -9.41 1.19 48.37
N SER A 8 -8.71 0.25 47.74
CA SER A 8 -8.93 -1.18 47.82
C SER A 8 -8.79 -1.72 49.25
N ALA A 9 -9.60 -2.71 49.59
CA ALA A 9 -9.30 -3.69 50.62
C ALA A 9 -9.98 -5.02 50.29
N ALA A 10 -9.25 -6.09 50.53
CA ALA A 10 -9.46 -7.45 50.04
C ALA A 10 -10.34 -8.32 50.96
N HIS A 11 -10.92 -9.36 50.33
CA HIS A 11 -11.16 -10.73 50.78
C HIS A 11 -12.01 -10.98 52.06
N SER A 12 -13.15 -11.64 51.85
CA SER A 12 -13.69 -12.63 52.79
C SER A 12 -14.18 -13.87 52.03
N THR A 13 -13.85 -15.03 52.59
CA THR A 13 -13.96 -16.39 52.07
C THR A 13 -15.38 -16.95 51.96
N SER A 14 -15.51 -17.86 50.99
CA SER A 14 -16.46 -18.98 50.82
C SER A 14 -17.66 -19.11 51.78
N ASP A 15 -18.86 -19.21 51.20
CA ASP A 15 -19.79 -20.23 51.67
C ASP A 15 -20.50 -20.91 50.49
N GLY A 16 -20.51 -22.23 50.54
CA GLY A 16 -20.96 -23.12 49.48
C GLY A 16 -22.48 -23.23 49.47
N GLY A 17 -23.10 -22.81 48.38
CA GLY A 17 -24.50 -23.08 48.11
C GLY A 17 -24.70 -23.29 46.61
N GLN A 18 -24.71 -24.55 46.17
CA GLN A 18 -25.22 -24.91 44.84
C GLN A 18 -26.67 -24.43 44.72
N ARG A 19 -26.88 -23.32 44.02
CA ARG A 19 -28.22 -22.95 43.55
C ARG A 19 -28.61 -23.98 42.46
N PRO A 20 -29.86 -24.47 42.46
CA PRO A 20 -30.30 -25.39 41.42
C PRO A 20 -30.13 -24.73 40.06
N SER A 21 -29.62 -25.49 39.09
CA SER A 21 -29.44 -25.03 37.71
C SER A 21 -30.79 -24.52 37.19
N GLN A 22 -30.87 -23.21 36.95
CA GLN A 22 -31.94 -22.68 36.11
C GLN A 22 -31.80 -23.35 34.74
N ILE A 23 -32.74 -24.23 34.42
CA ILE A 23 -32.93 -24.72 33.05
C ILE A 23 -33.22 -23.46 32.21
N LYS A 24 -32.21 -22.96 31.50
CA LYS A 24 -32.35 -21.86 30.56
C LYS A 24 -33.16 -22.38 29.37
N PHE A 25 -34.47 -22.16 29.40
CA PHE A 25 -35.33 -22.34 28.23
C PHE A 25 -35.02 -21.24 27.22
N TRP A 26 -34.11 -21.53 26.28
CA TRP A 26 -33.93 -20.69 25.11
C TRP A 26 -34.97 -21.08 24.07
N ARG A 27 -35.88 -20.17 23.71
CA ARG A 27 -36.76 -20.40 22.55
C ARG A 27 -35.89 -20.39 21.29
N PRO A 28 -36.00 -21.37 20.37
CA PRO A 28 -35.20 -21.40 19.16
C PRO A 28 -35.22 -20.06 18.40
N GLY A 29 -36.39 -19.46 18.17
CA GLY A 29 -36.49 -18.14 17.54
C GLY A 29 -35.64 -17.02 18.18
N GLN A 30 -35.39 -17.04 19.50
CA GLN A 30 -34.50 -16.07 20.18
C GLN A 30 -33.02 -16.38 19.96
N MET A 31 -32.65 -17.64 19.74
CA MET A 31 -31.26 -18.06 19.48
C MET A 31 -30.77 -17.57 18.11
N ALA A 32 -31.67 -17.41 17.14
CA ALA A 32 -31.35 -16.88 15.81
C ALA A 32 -30.84 -15.42 15.84
N LEU A 33 -31.20 -14.65 16.88
CA LEU A 33 -30.73 -13.28 17.10
C LEU A 33 -29.25 -13.22 17.54
N PHE A 34 -28.70 -14.31 18.06
CA PHE A 34 -27.33 -14.39 18.56
C PHE A 34 -26.36 -15.08 17.59
N ALA A 35 -26.84 -15.47 16.41
CA ALA A 35 -25.99 -16.03 15.37
C ALA A 35 -25.12 -14.93 14.74
N LYS A 36 -23.89 -15.26 14.36
CA LYS A 36 -23.09 -14.41 13.46
C LYS A 36 -23.13 -15.01 12.06
N ILE A 37 -23.39 -14.18 11.05
CA ILE A 37 -23.49 -14.62 9.66
C ILE A 37 -22.42 -13.91 8.85
N THR A 38 -21.61 -14.71 8.16
CA THR A 38 -20.62 -14.22 7.20
C THR A 38 -20.91 -14.83 5.85
N THR A 39 -20.83 -14.04 4.78
CA THR A 39 -21.22 -14.48 3.43
C THR A 39 -20.13 -14.21 2.41
N PHE A 40 -20.00 -15.10 1.44
CA PHE A 40 -19.26 -14.88 0.20
C PHE A 40 -20.18 -15.25 -0.97
N PRO A 41 -20.36 -14.39 -2.00
CA PRO A 41 -19.97 -12.99 -2.05
C PRO A 41 -20.51 -12.14 -0.86
N PRO A 42 -19.81 -11.06 -0.47
CA PRO A 42 -20.19 -10.24 0.68
C PRO A 42 -21.50 -9.48 0.45
N LEU A 43 -22.28 -9.32 1.52
CA LEU A 43 -23.42 -8.40 1.56
C LEU A 43 -22.95 -6.94 1.69
N GLY A 44 -23.79 -5.99 1.26
CA GLY A 44 -23.50 -4.55 1.29
C GLY A 44 -22.43 -4.09 0.30
N ARG A 45 -21.91 -4.98 -0.55
CA ARG A 45 -20.84 -4.71 -1.50
C ARG A 45 -21.17 -5.23 -2.90
N VAL A 46 -20.46 -4.67 -3.89
CA VAL A 46 -20.46 -5.17 -5.26
C VAL A 46 -19.40 -6.24 -5.43
N THR A 47 -19.79 -7.35 -6.04
CA THR A 47 -18.88 -8.38 -6.53
C THR A 47 -19.00 -8.50 -8.04
N ILE A 48 -17.90 -8.20 -8.73
CA ILE A 48 -17.80 -8.39 -10.17
C ILE A 48 -17.53 -9.87 -10.46
N VAL A 49 -18.36 -10.46 -11.31
CA VAL A 49 -18.27 -11.86 -11.73
C VAL A 49 -17.78 -11.87 -13.18
N PRO A 50 -16.54 -12.37 -13.44
CA PRO A 50 -15.97 -12.36 -14.77
C PRO A 50 -16.70 -13.34 -15.71
N PRO A 51 -16.65 -13.08 -17.03
CA PRO A 51 -17.39 -13.86 -18.01
C PRO A 51 -16.90 -15.31 -18.17
N SER A 52 -15.67 -15.59 -17.76
CA SER A 52 -15.09 -16.94 -17.78
C SER A 52 -15.79 -17.92 -16.83
N ARG A 53 -16.61 -17.43 -15.89
CA ARG A 53 -17.33 -18.26 -14.93
C ARG A 53 -18.58 -18.88 -15.56
N LYS A 54 -18.67 -20.21 -15.52
CA LYS A 54 -19.88 -20.97 -15.92
C LYS A 54 -20.94 -21.05 -14.82
N GLN A 55 -20.50 -20.95 -13.57
CA GLN A 55 -21.33 -20.86 -12.38
C GLN A 55 -20.59 -20.04 -11.32
N PHE A 56 -21.32 -19.47 -10.37
CA PHE A 56 -20.73 -18.87 -9.18
C PHE A 56 -21.37 -19.45 -7.93
N GLU A 57 -20.57 -19.53 -6.88
CA GLU A 57 -20.90 -20.22 -5.65
C GLU A 57 -21.12 -19.21 -4.53
N PHE A 58 -22.15 -19.45 -3.73
CA PHE A 58 -22.39 -18.77 -2.48
C PHE A 58 -21.92 -19.65 -1.33
N THR A 59 -21.17 -19.07 -0.40
CA THR A 59 -20.79 -19.69 0.86
C THR A 59 -21.32 -18.82 2.00
N VAL A 60 -22.11 -19.41 2.90
CA VAL A 60 -22.60 -18.75 4.10
C VAL A 60 -22.13 -19.52 5.33
N VAL A 61 -21.45 -18.82 6.23
CA VAL A 61 -21.02 -19.35 7.52
C VAL A 61 -21.93 -18.79 8.60
N VAL A 62 -22.56 -19.68 9.35
CA VAL A 62 -23.34 -19.37 10.55
C VAL A 62 -22.55 -19.81 11.76
N GLU A 63 -22.29 -18.88 12.68
CA GLU A 63 -21.62 -19.17 13.95
C GLU A 63 -22.57 -18.91 15.12
N SER A 64 -22.57 -19.82 16.09
CA SER A 64 -23.34 -19.68 17.34
C SER A 64 -22.49 -20.05 18.55
N SER A 65 -22.75 -19.45 19.70
CA SER A 65 -22.06 -19.81 20.94
C SER A 65 -22.24 -21.28 21.29
N THR A 66 -21.19 -21.97 21.76
CA THR A 66 -21.29 -23.32 22.35
C THR A 66 -22.01 -23.36 23.69
N SER A 67 -22.30 -22.20 24.29
CA SER A 67 -23.24 -22.12 25.42
C SER A 67 -24.68 -22.45 25.01
N LEU A 68 -24.94 -22.48 23.71
CA LEU A 68 -26.19 -22.88 23.09
C LEU A 68 -26.04 -24.27 22.45
N PRO A 69 -27.08 -25.12 22.46
CA PRO A 69 -27.02 -26.43 21.83
C PRO A 69 -26.91 -26.30 20.31
N GLU A 70 -26.24 -27.28 19.68
CA GLU A 70 -26.16 -27.36 18.23
C GLU A 70 -27.54 -27.36 17.56
N GLN A 71 -27.62 -26.70 16.42
CA GLN A 71 -28.85 -26.53 15.67
C GLN A 71 -28.68 -27.03 14.22
N PRO A 72 -29.74 -27.53 13.58
CA PRO A 72 -29.65 -28.02 12.21
C PRO A 72 -29.37 -26.90 11.21
N TRP A 73 -29.96 -25.71 11.42
CA TRP A 73 -29.91 -24.52 10.57
C TRP A 73 -30.32 -24.75 9.11
N GLU A 74 -31.12 -23.85 8.57
CA GLU A 74 -31.38 -23.76 7.13
C GLU A 74 -31.03 -22.36 6.64
N VAL A 75 -30.37 -22.28 5.49
CA VAL A 75 -29.91 -21.04 4.89
C VAL A 75 -30.31 -21.03 3.42
N ALA A 76 -30.75 -19.88 2.94
CA ALA A 76 -31.03 -19.67 1.52
C ALA A 76 -30.56 -18.28 1.07
N ILE A 77 -30.02 -18.23 -0.14
CA ILE A 77 -29.84 -16.96 -0.85
C ILE A 77 -31.17 -16.58 -1.47
N TRP A 78 -31.58 -15.33 -1.28
CA TRP A 78 -32.74 -14.75 -1.93
C TRP A 78 -32.22 -13.75 -2.94
N TYR A 79 -32.49 -13.95 -4.23
CA TYR A 79 -31.90 -13.15 -5.31
C TYR A 79 -32.93 -12.77 -6.36
N ASP A 80 -32.67 -11.66 -7.05
CA ASP A 80 -33.48 -11.21 -8.18
C ASP A 80 -33.23 -12.10 -9.42
N HIS A 81 -34.09 -13.12 -9.58
CA HIS A 81 -33.99 -14.07 -10.68
C HIS A 81 -34.37 -13.43 -12.02
N ALA A 82 -35.34 -12.50 -12.03
CA ALA A 82 -35.73 -11.82 -13.26
C ALA A 82 -34.54 -11.06 -13.86
N THR A 83 -33.86 -10.23 -13.07
CA THR A 83 -32.67 -9.50 -13.56
C THR A 83 -31.52 -10.45 -13.87
N CYS A 84 -31.32 -11.50 -13.06
CA CYS A 84 -30.30 -12.52 -13.33
C CYS A 84 -30.46 -13.16 -14.71
N TYR A 85 -31.68 -13.57 -15.10
CA TYR A 85 -31.93 -14.25 -16.37
C TYR A 85 -32.51 -13.35 -17.48
N GLY A 86 -32.63 -12.05 -17.24
CA GLY A 86 -32.98 -11.05 -18.26
C GLY A 86 -34.48 -11.04 -18.59
N ALA A 87 -35.30 -11.46 -17.63
CA ALA A 87 -36.75 -11.32 -17.69
C ALA A 87 -37.17 -9.92 -17.22
N VAL A 88 -38.37 -9.48 -17.61
CA VAL A 88 -38.94 -8.19 -17.20
C VAL A 88 -39.79 -8.37 -15.94
N GLY A 89 -39.59 -7.51 -14.94
CA GLY A 89 -40.32 -7.52 -13.65
C GLY A 89 -39.42 -7.90 -12.47
N GLU A 90 -39.96 -7.87 -11.25
CA GLU A 90 -39.28 -8.34 -10.04
C GLU A 90 -39.74 -9.79 -9.73
N ASP A 91 -38.86 -10.78 -9.93
CA ASP A 91 -39.10 -12.18 -9.59
C ASP A 91 -37.97 -12.64 -8.66
N TRP A 92 -38.14 -12.42 -7.36
CA TRP A 92 -37.16 -12.88 -6.37
C TRP A 92 -37.37 -14.36 -6.05
N ARG A 93 -36.28 -15.14 -6.06
CA ARG A 93 -36.32 -16.58 -5.80
C ARG A 93 -35.34 -17.02 -4.72
N ALA A 94 -35.67 -18.12 -4.06
CA ALA A 94 -34.78 -18.77 -3.13
C ALA A 94 -33.86 -19.75 -3.86
N LEU A 95 -32.57 -19.67 -3.55
CA LEU A 95 -31.58 -20.70 -3.76
C LEU A 95 -31.26 -21.33 -2.38
N PRO A 96 -31.87 -22.48 -2.04
CA PRO A 96 -31.54 -23.19 -0.80
C PRO A 96 -30.08 -23.63 -0.81
N LEU A 97 -29.37 -23.38 0.29
CA LEU A 97 -27.98 -23.79 0.45
C LEU A 97 -27.89 -25.11 1.21
N LYS A 98 -26.89 -25.93 0.86
CA LYS A 98 -26.64 -27.22 1.49
C LYS A 98 -25.54 -27.08 2.52
N LYS A 99 -25.73 -27.66 3.71
CA LYS A 99 -24.66 -27.76 4.71
C LYS A 99 -23.52 -28.62 4.15
N VAL A 100 -22.28 -28.16 4.32
CA VAL A 100 -21.06 -28.84 3.89
C VAL A 100 -20.08 -28.96 5.05
N ASP A 101 -19.19 -29.95 4.99
CA ASP A 101 -18.18 -30.21 6.04
C ASP A 101 -16.92 -29.34 5.87
N ILE A 102 -16.69 -28.83 4.66
CA ILE A 102 -15.55 -27.97 4.33
C ILE A 102 -15.86 -26.56 4.83
N ASN A 103 -15.06 -26.08 5.78
CA ASN A 103 -15.20 -24.74 6.34
C ASN A 103 -14.12 -23.81 5.77
N PRO A 104 -14.43 -22.51 5.57
CA PRO A 104 -13.44 -21.48 5.35
C PRO A 104 -12.39 -21.46 6.45
N THR A 105 -11.12 -21.25 6.06
CA THR A 105 -10.01 -21.31 7.01
C THR A 105 -10.00 -20.04 7.88
N VAL A 106 -9.92 -20.21 9.21
CA VAL A 106 -9.89 -19.11 10.18
C VAL A 106 -8.50 -18.50 10.27
N LEU A 107 -8.39 -17.19 10.06
CA LEU A 107 -7.14 -16.44 10.20
C LEU A 107 -7.10 -15.50 11.42
N TYR A 108 -8.11 -15.54 12.30
CA TYR A 108 -8.14 -14.76 13.54
C TYR A 108 -7.98 -15.65 14.79
N ASP A 109 -7.67 -15.04 15.93
CA ASP A 109 -7.69 -15.78 17.20
C ASP A 109 -9.14 -15.99 17.66
N ASN A 110 -9.51 -17.25 17.84
CA ASN A 110 -10.82 -17.69 18.29
C ASN A 110 -10.74 -18.62 19.51
N ARG A 111 -9.58 -18.68 20.19
CA ARG A 111 -9.35 -19.60 21.32
C ARG A 111 -10.27 -19.33 22.51
N GLU A 112 -10.67 -18.08 22.73
CA GLU A 112 -11.53 -17.69 23.85
C GLU A 112 -13.02 -17.91 23.56
N ASN A 113 -13.42 -17.95 22.29
CA ASN A 113 -14.81 -18.09 21.86
C ASN A 113 -15.03 -19.48 21.26
N SER A 114 -15.43 -20.44 22.08
CA SER A 114 -15.92 -21.70 21.55
C SER A 114 -17.25 -21.45 20.81
N LEU A 115 -17.22 -21.60 19.49
CA LEU A 115 -18.36 -21.39 18.59
C LEU A 115 -18.67 -22.69 17.85
N HIS A 116 -19.95 -23.03 17.75
CA HIS A 116 -20.40 -23.96 16.73
C HIS A 116 -20.38 -23.22 15.38
N ARG A 117 -19.84 -23.87 14.35
CA ARG A 117 -19.74 -23.31 13.01
C ARG A 117 -20.41 -24.22 11.99
N TYR A 118 -21.23 -23.61 11.15
CA TYR A 118 -21.98 -24.28 10.10
C TYR A 118 -21.73 -23.58 8.77
N THR A 119 -21.16 -24.30 7.79
CA THR A 119 -20.93 -23.78 6.44
C THR A 119 -21.99 -24.31 5.49
N PHE A 120 -22.55 -23.42 4.68
CA PHE A 120 -23.58 -23.71 3.69
C PHE A 120 -23.15 -23.24 2.30
N GLU A 121 -23.31 -24.09 1.30
CA GLU A 121 -22.91 -23.81 -0.09
C GLU A 121 -24.05 -24.00 -1.07
N GLY A 122 -24.02 -23.23 -2.16
CA GLY A 122 -24.98 -23.34 -3.25
C GLY A 122 -24.54 -22.59 -4.48
N ASN A 123 -24.76 -23.21 -5.64
CA ASN A 123 -24.31 -22.71 -6.93
C ASN A 123 -25.46 -22.05 -7.70
N LEU A 124 -25.17 -20.89 -8.28
CA LEU A 124 -26.05 -20.21 -9.23
C LEU A 124 -25.40 -20.25 -10.63
N PRO A 125 -26.05 -20.90 -11.63
CA PRO A 125 -25.52 -20.97 -13.00
C PRO A 125 -25.44 -19.58 -13.63
N THR A 126 -24.41 -19.33 -14.45
CA THR A 126 -24.34 -18.04 -15.14
C THR A 126 -25.41 -17.93 -16.23
N PRO A 127 -26.00 -16.74 -16.42
CA PRO A 127 -27.08 -16.52 -17.38
C PRO A 127 -26.57 -16.31 -18.81
N PHE A 128 -25.28 -16.52 -19.09
CA PHE A 128 -24.66 -16.36 -20.42
C PHE A 128 -24.36 -17.68 -21.19
N PRO A 129 -25.27 -18.66 -21.30
CA PRO A 129 -24.94 -19.95 -21.89
C PRO A 129 -25.30 -20.03 -23.39
N THR A 130 -24.51 -19.45 -24.30
CA THR A 130 -24.35 -19.92 -25.70
C THR A 130 -23.25 -19.18 -26.44
N ALA A 131 -22.46 -19.87 -27.27
CA ALA A 131 -21.62 -19.23 -28.29
C ALA A 131 -22.50 -18.60 -29.40
N GLY A 132 -22.18 -17.38 -29.84
CA GLY A 132 -22.84 -16.74 -30.99
C GLY A 132 -23.98 -15.74 -30.68
N LYS A 133 -24.20 -15.35 -29.42
CA LYS A 133 -25.11 -14.25 -29.05
C LYS A 133 -24.35 -13.16 -28.29
N THR A 134 -24.64 -11.88 -28.58
CA THR A 134 -24.16 -10.74 -27.78
C THR A 134 -25.01 -10.63 -26.52
N TYR A 135 -24.35 -10.59 -25.35
CA TYR A 135 -25.00 -10.45 -24.06
C TYR A 135 -24.73 -9.07 -23.46
N LYS A 136 -25.70 -8.50 -22.75
CA LYS A 136 -25.51 -7.33 -21.90
C LYS A 136 -25.14 -7.78 -20.50
N GLY A 137 -24.25 -7.05 -19.84
CA GLY A 137 -23.95 -7.25 -18.42
C GLY A 137 -25.17 -6.96 -17.55
N ARG A 138 -25.19 -7.52 -16.34
CA ARG A 138 -26.37 -7.53 -15.47
C ARG A 138 -25.96 -7.24 -14.03
N GLN A 139 -26.72 -6.38 -13.36
CA GLN A 139 -26.61 -6.15 -11.92
C GLN A 139 -27.67 -6.98 -11.21
N VAL A 140 -27.27 -7.92 -10.36
CA VAL A 140 -28.17 -8.83 -9.64
C VAL A 140 -28.04 -8.59 -8.15
N SER A 141 -29.11 -8.11 -7.51
CA SER A 141 -29.16 -7.99 -6.06
C SER A 141 -29.50 -9.33 -5.40
N PHE A 142 -28.89 -9.58 -4.25
CA PHE A 142 -29.18 -10.74 -3.43
C PHE A 142 -29.06 -10.43 -1.94
N THR A 143 -29.75 -11.22 -1.12
CA THR A 143 -29.68 -11.16 0.34
C THR A 143 -29.69 -12.57 0.92
N VAL A 144 -29.51 -12.68 2.23
CA VAL A 144 -29.49 -13.97 2.93
C VAL A 144 -30.63 -14.05 3.92
N ARG A 145 -31.31 -15.20 3.90
CA ARG A 145 -32.26 -15.59 4.94
C ARG A 145 -31.85 -16.90 5.59
N TYR A 146 -32.15 -17.02 6.87
CA TYR A 146 -31.77 -18.18 7.68
C TYR A 146 -32.84 -18.49 8.73
N ARG A 147 -32.88 -19.75 9.19
CA ARG A 147 -33.73 -20.19 10.30
C ARG A 147 -33.09 -21.39 10.99
N ILE A 148 -33.48 -21.65 12.23
CA ILE A 148 -32.88 -22.73 13.03
C ILE A 148 -33.33 -24.11 12.54
N ASN A 149 -34.59 -24.26 12.17
CA ASN A 149 -35.17 -25.52 11.70
C ASN A 149 -36.41 -25.25 10.83
N PRO A 150 -36.99 -26.27 10.15
CA PRO A 150 -38.10 -26.08 9.22
C PRO A 150 -39.38 -25.48 9.82
N ASN A 151 -39.57 -25.60 11.14
CA ASN A 151 -40.79 -25.16 11.84
C ASN A 151 -40.72 -23.70 12.32
N GLU A 152 -39.55 -23.08 12.24
CA GLU A 152 -39.34 -21.67 12.60
C GLU A 152 -39.52 -20.75 11.38
N ALA A 153 -39.86 -19.49 11.65
CA ALA A 153 -39.94 -18.46 10.63
C ALA A 153 -38.55 -18.12 10.06
N TRP A 154 -38.51 -17.69 8.80
CA TRP A 154 -37.29 -17.16 8.20
C TRP A 154 -36.95 -15.80 8.79
N THR A 155 -35.67 -15.60 9.09
CA THR A 155 -35.08 -14.32 9.48
C THR A 155 -34.18 -13.82 8.36
N TRP A 156 -34.22 -12.51 8.10
CA TRP A 156 -33.37 -11.87 7.10
C TRP A 156 -32.13 -11.26 7.76
N VAL A 157 -30.98 -11.37 7.11
CA VAL A 157 -29.73 -10.76 7.61
C VAL A 157 -29.86 -9.24 7.75
N LYS A 158 -30.53 -8.60 6.79
CA LYS A 158 -30.77 -7.15 6.81
C LYS A 158 -31.53 -6.70 8.06
N ASP A 159 -32.56 -7.45 8.45
CA ASP A 159 -33.43 -7.10 9.59
C ASP A 159 -32.70 -7.23 10.93
N ASN A 160 -31.81 -8.21 11.05
CA ASN A 160 -31.08 -8.48 12.30
C ASN A 160 -29.76 -7.72 12.45
N PHE A 161 -29.04 -7.48 11.35
CA PHE A 161 -27.66 -6.94 11.40
C PHE A 161 -27.51 -5.59 10.70
N ALA A 162 -28.61 -5.00 10.19
CA ALA A 162 -28.62 -3.76 9.41
C ALA A 162 -27.60 -3.76 8.25
N THR A 163 -27.31 -4.94 7.70
CA THR A 163 -26.41 -5.09 6.54
C THR A 163 -27.22 -4.99 5.26
N GLY A 164 -26.80 -4.11 4.34
CA GLY A 164 -27.46 -3.95 3.04
C GLY A 164 -27.36 -5.21 2.18
N ASP A 165 -28.12 -5.24 1.09
CA ASP A 165 -28.09 -6.36 0.15
C ASP A 165 -26.74 -6.43 -0.58
N GLY A 166 -26.33 -7.62 -0.98
CA GLY A 166 -25.17 -7.83 -1.83
C GLY A 166 -25.54 -7.62 -3.30
N GLU A 167 -24.55 -7.22 -4.10
CA GLU A 167 -24.74 -6.96 -5.53
C GLU A 167 -23.74 -7.74 -6.35
N LEU A 168 -24.22 -8.40 -7.40
CA LEU A 168 -23.37 -9.08 -8.39
C LEU A 168 -23.43 -8.32 -9.70
N ILE A 169 -22.27 -7.95 -10.25
CA ILE A 169 -22.18 -7.46 -11.62
C ILE A 169 -21.67 -8.60 -12.49
N LEU A 170 -22.56 -9.18 -13.27
CA LEU A 170 -22.27 -10.28 -14.19
C LEU A 170 -21.74 -9.67 -15.49
N GLN A 171 -20.43 -9.75 -15.71
CA GLN A 171 -19.80 -9.28 -16.93
C GLN A 171 -20.15 -10.19 -18.11
N PRO A 172 -20.54 -9.64 -19.28
CA PRO A 172 -20.79 -10.44 -20.47
C PRO A 172 -19.48 -10.97 -21.06
N PRO A 173 -19.51 -12.08 -21.84
CA PRO A 173 -18.35 -12.55 -22.58
C PRO A 173 -17.67 -11.44 -23.39
N PRO A 174 -16.33 -11.39 -23.44
CA PRO A 174 -15.63 -10.38 -24.22
C PRO A 174 -16.03 -10.51 -25.69
N ASP A 175 -16.68 -9.49 -26.24
CA ASP A 175 -16.91 -9.38 -27.67
C ASP A 175 -16.02 -8.23 -28.16
N PRO A 176 -15.07 -8.49 -29.09
CA PRO A 176 -14.14 -7.46 -29.57
C PRO A 176 -14.86 -6.28 -30.24
N ASN A 177 -16.10 -6.47 -30.71
CA ASN A 177 -16.98 -5.41 -31.18
C ASN A 177 -17.74 -4.73 -30.04
N TYR A 178 -17.97 -5.43 -28.92
CA TYR A 178 -18.67 -4.98 -27.70
C TYR A 178 -17.70 -4.75 -26.53
N LEU A 179 -16.76 -3.82 -26.69
CA LEU A 179 -16.60 -2.85 -25.61
C LEU A 179 -17.41 -1.63 -26.08
N GLY A 180 -18.04 -0.88 -25.19
CA GLY A 180 -19.08 0.09 -25.55
C GLY A 180 -18.68 1.15 -26.59
N GLY A 181 -19.65 1.99 -26.95
CA GLY A 181 -19.41 3.26 -27.64
C GLY A 181 -18.45 4.18 -26.86
N SER A 182 -18.43 5.48 -27.20
CA SER A 182 -17.62 6.46 -26.46
C SER A 182 -17.71 6.26 -24.93
N PRO A 183 -16.58 6.36 -24.17
CA PRO A 183 -16.58 6.20 -22.71
C PRO A 183 -17.54 7.15 -22.00
N VAL A 184 -17.87 8.26 -22.67
CA VAL A 184 -18.71 9.35 -22.19
C VAL A 184 -19.75 9.66 -23.26
N GLU A 185 -21.00 9.89 -22.86
CA GLU A 185 -21.99 10.54 -23.71
C GLU A 185 -21.67 12.03 -23.81
N LEU A 186 -21.03 12.43 -24.90
CA LEU A 186 -20.49 13.78 -25.02
C LEU A 186 -21.57 14.82 -25.33
N HIS A 187 -21.48 15.95 -24.64
CA HIS A 187 -22.22 17.15 -24.99
C HIS A 187 -21.71 17.77 -26.30
N LYS A 188 -22.55 18.61 -26.92
CA LYS A 188 -22.22 19.31 -28.16
C LYS A 188 -20.94 20.14 -28.01
N GLY A 189 -20.07 20.06 -29.03
CA GLY A 189 -18.80 20.81 -29.05
C GLY A 189 -17.61 20.06 -28.45
N TRP A 190 -17.70 18.73 -28.37
CA TRP A 190 -16.59 17.84 -28.11
C TRP A 190 -16.37 16.86 -29.26
N HIS A 191 -15.11 16.50 -29.48
CA HIS A 191 -14.68 15.54 -30.48
C HIS A 191 -13.89 14.42 -29.82
N THR A 192 -14.15 13.18 -30.23
CA THR A 192 -13.45 12.00 -29.72
C THR A 192 -12.48 11.47 -30.78
N ARG A 193 -11.24 11.18 -30.37
CA ARG A 193 -10.26 10.44 -31.16
C ARG A 193 -9.86 9.18 -30.40
N LYS A 194 -10.08 8.01 -31.00
CA LYS A 194 -9.56 6.74 -30.46
C LYS A 194 -8.04 6.68 -30.64
N LEU A 195 -7.32 6.23 -29.62
CA LEU A 195 -5.88 6.06 -29.60
C LEU A 195 -5.50 4.58 -29.44
N ALA A 196 -4.25 4.25 -29.75
CA ALA A 196 -3.68 2.94 -29.43
C ALA A 196 -3.27 2.91 -27.94
N SER A 197 -3.73 1.90 -27.20
CA SER A 197 -3.38 1.71 -25.79
C SER A 197 -2.12 0.86 -25.65
N GLU A 198 -1.22 1.22 -24.73
CA GLU A 198 -0.10 0.38 -24.28
C GLU A 198 -0.48 -0.56 -23.14
N ALA A 199 -1.63 -0.34 -22.50
CA ALA A 199 -2.25 -1.34 -21.64
C ALA A 199 -3.13 -2.24 -22.52
N PRO A 200 -2.79 -3.54 -22.70
CA PRO A 200 -3.62 -4.46 -23.46
C PRO A 200 -5.05 -4.48 -22.91
N GLU A 201 -6.04 -4.76 -23.77
CA GLU A 201 -7.46 -4.84 -23.40
C GLU A 201 -8.16 -3.51 -23.05
N ALA A 202 -7.42 -2.40 -22.88
CA ALA A 202 -8.01 -1.07 -22.77
C ALA A 202 -8.36 -0.46 -24.13
N ARG A 203 -9.48 0.26 -24.18
CA ARG A 203 -9.77 1.24 -25.25
C ARG A 203 -9.51 2.64 -24.74
N LEU A 204 -8.60 3.35 -25.41
CA LEU A 204 -8.14 4.68 -25.02
C LEU A 204 -8.68 5.75 -25.99
N TYR A 205 -9.03 6.90 -25.44
CA TYR A 205 -9.64 8.02 -26.15
C TYR A 205 -9.03 9.36 -25.71
N SER A 206 -8.81 10.24 -26.67
CA SER A 206 -8.57 11.68 -26.45
C SER A 206 -9.86 12.43 -26.77
N LEU A 207 -10.35 13.21 -25.82
CA LEU A 207 -11.57 14.02 -25.96
C LEU A 207 -11.14 15.48 -26.01
N GLU A 208 -11.46 16.21 -27.08
CA GLU A 208 -11.03 17.60 -27.28
C GLU A 208 -12.23 18.51 -27.60
N SER A 209 -12.24 19.74 -27.05
CA SER A 209 -13.31 20.70 -27.28
C SER A 209 -13.17 21.45 -28.61
N SER A 210 -14.30 21.88 -29.16
CA SER A 210 -14.37 22.81 -30.28
C SER A 210 -14.09 24.26 -29.85
N THR A 211 -14.40 24.61 -28.60
CA THR A 211 -14.14 25.92 -28.00
C THR A 211 -12.77 25.96 -27.35
N THR A 212 -12.16 27.15 -27.28
CA THR A 212 -10.89 27.38 -26.60
C THR A 212 -11.09 27.78 -25.14
N ILE A 213 -10.04 27.59 -24.35
CA ILE A 213 -9.76 28.24 -23.08
C ILE A 213 -8.93 29.47 -23.47
N PRO A 214 -9.47 30.70 -23.37
CA PRO A 214 -8.78 31.90 -23.77
C PRO A 214 -7.48 32.09 -22.98
N TYR A 215 -6.51 32.75 -23.61
CA TYR A 215 -5.41 33.38 -22.88
C TYR A 215 -5.87 34.76 -22.38
N ASP A 216 -5.53 35.07 -21.13
CA ASP A 216 -5.72 36.40 -20.53
C ASP A 216 -4.36 37.09 -20.36
N GLU A 217 -4.25 38.33 -20.86
CA GLU A 217 -3.05 39.15 -20.70
C GLU A 217 -2.82 39.57 -19.24
N ASP A 218 -3.90 39.66 -18.45
CA ASP A 218 -3.88 39.92 -17.01
C ASP A 218 -3.74 38.60 -16.24
N ASP A 219 -4.73 38.22 -15.43
CA ASP A 219 -4.72 37.00 -14.62
C ASP A 219 -5.78 36.01 -15.09
N ALA A 220 -5.32 34.81 -15.47
CA ALA A 220 -6.15 33.75 -16.00
C ALA A 220 -7.23 33.32 -15.00
N VAL A 221 -8.47 33.28 -15.49
CA VAL A 221 -9.65 32.81 -14.76
C VAL A 221 -9.95 31.35 -15.06
N GLU A 222 -10.79 30.74 -14.21
CA GLU A 222 -11.29 29.39 -14.46
C GLU A 222 -12.37 29.41 -15.55
N GLU A 223 -12.22 28.52 -16.52
CA GLU A 223 -13.14 28.30 -17.63
C GLU A 223 -13.79 26.93 -17.50
N HIS A 224 -15.08 26.86 -17.84
CA HIS A 224 -15.91 25.70 -17.55
C HIS A 224 -16.54 25.16 -18.83
N LYS A 225 -16.44 23.84 -19.03
CA LYS A 225 -17.13 23.17 -20.13
C LYS A 225 -17.69 21.82 -19.71
N VAL A 226 -19.00 21.65 -19.85
CA VAL A 226 -19.67 20.36 -19.63
C VAL A 226 -19.17 19.36 -20.68
N LEU A 227 -18.56 18.26 -20.22
CA LEU A 227 -18.11 17.15 -21.04
C LEU A 227 -19.29 16.24 -21.42
N GLY A 228 -20.13 15.91 -20.44
CA GLY A 228 -21.24 14.97 -20.57
C GLY A 228 -21.31 14.01 -19.39
N ASN A 229 -21.90 12.83 -19.58
CA ASN A 229 -22.12 11.86 -18.50
C ASN A 229 -21.68 10.42 -18.87
N ILE A 230 -21.72 9.53 -17.89
CA ILE A 230 -21.38 8.12 -18.06
C ILE A 230 -22.65 7.28 -18.07
N ASN A 231 -22.89 6.62 -19.20
CA ASN A 231 -23.97 5.66 -19.32
C ASN A 231 -23.83 4.49 -18.36
N MET A 232 -24.97 4.11 -17.76
CA MET A 232 -25.08 2.95 -16.87
C MET A 232 -24.16 3.04 -15.65
N CYS A 233 -23.79 4.25 -15.21
CA CYS A 233 -23.02 4.46 -13.98
C CYS A 233 -23.71 3.78 -12.80
N HIS A 234 -22.99 2.87 -12.15
CA HIS A 234 -23.44 2.15 -10.97
C HIS A 234 -22.76 2.69 -9.71
N ARG A 235 -21.44 2.87 -9.76
CA ARG A 235 -20.64 3.51 -8.71
C ARG A 235 -19.57 4.40 -9.33
N TRP A 236 -19.15 5.43 -8.61
CA TRP A 236 -18.03 6.27 -9.00
C TRP A 236 -17.02 6.47 -7.88
N PHE A 237 -15.78 6.71 -8.27
CA PHE A 237 -14.64 7.09 -7.46
C PHE A 237 -14.00 8.33 -8.10
N ALA A 238 -13.59 9.29 -7.28
CA ALA A 238 -12.85 10.46 -7.71
C ALA A 238 -11.66 10.69 -6.79
N LEU A 239 -10.52 11.11 -7.37
CA LEU A 239 -9.39 11.62 -6.61
C LEU A 239 -9.43 13.15 -6.67
N VAL A 240 -9.80 13.75 -5.53
CA VAL A 240 -10.07 15.19 -5.42
C VAL A 240 -8.97 15.93 -4.69
N ARG A 241 -8.79 17.20 -5.04
CA ARG A 241 -8.00 18.16 -4.29
C ARG A 241 -8.82 18.64 -3.10
N ILE A 242 -8.64 18.00 -1.94
CA ILE A 242 -9.36 18.40 -0.71
C ILE A 242 -8.99 19.81 -0.26
N TRP A 243 -7.75 20.19 -0.57
CA TRP A 243 -7.28 21.55 -0.71
C TRP A 243 -6.04 21.51 -1.59
N SER A 244 -5.39 22.65 -1.82
CA SER A 244 -4.37 22.78 -2.85
C SER A 244 -3.21 21.77 -2.80
N PRO A 245 -2.60 21.45 -1.63
CA PRO A 245 -1.46 20.54 -1.58
C PRO A 245 -1.82 19.06 -1.69
N TRP A 246 -3.05 18.64 -1.38
CA TRP A 246 -3.37 17.23 -1.11
C TRP A 246 -4.56 16.68 -1.88
N LEU A 247 -4.42 15.39 -2.22
CA LEU A 247 -5.43 14.57 -2.84
C LEU A 247 -6.12 13.66 -1.80
N ALA A 248 -7.41 13.41 -2.00
CA ALA A 248 -8.14 12.41 -1.23
C ALA A 248 -9.26 11.75 -2.06
N PRO A 249 -9.71 10.54 -1.68
CA PRO A 249 -10.80 9.85 -2.35
C PRO A 249 -12.16 10.51 -2.08
N ARG A 250 -13.04 10.46 -3.09
CA ARG A 250 -14.50 10.62 -2.97
C ARG A 250 -15.18 9.48 -3.71
N HIS A 251 -16.35 9.11 -3.24
CA HIS A 251 -17.13 8.01 -3.80
C HIS A 251 -18.60 8.36 -3.86
N GLY A 252 -19.32 7.67 -4.74
CA GLY A 252 -20.77 7.70 -4.74
C GLY A 252 -21.36 6.63 -5.64
N LEU A 253 -22.68 6.70 -5.79
CA LEU A 253 -23.47 5.69 -6.48
C LEU A 253 -23.67 6.07 -7.96
N GLN A 254 -24.91 6.26 -8.39
CA GLN A 254 -25.26 6.39 -9.81
C GLN A 254 -25.05 7.83 -10.33
N LYS A 255 -25.37 8.84 -9.51
CA LYS A 255 -25.24 10.25 -9.86
C LYS A 255 -23.91 10.80 -9.34
N LEU A 256 -23.12 11.43 -10.22
CA LEU A 256 -21.89 12.11 -9.83
C LEU A 256 -22.23 13.35 -8.99
N GLN A 257 -21.65 13.44 -7.80
CA GLN A 257 -21.76 14.60 -6.92
C GLN A 257 -20.38 14.93 -6.42
N LEU A 258 -19.90 16.12 -6.76
CA LEU A 258 -18.49 16.48 -6.55
C LEU A 258 -18.38 17.98 -6.28
N ASN A 259 -17.99 18.33 -5.06
CA ASN A 259 -17.82 19.72 -4.65
C ASN A 259 -16.37 20.18 -4.85
N GLU A 260 -15.42 19.27 -4.63
CA GLU A 260 -13.99 19.52 -4.72
C GLU A 260 -13.45 19.23 -6.14
N PRO A 261 -12.42 19.97 -6.62
CA PRO A 261 -11.84 19.73 -7.92
C PRO A 261 -11.18 18.34 -8.01
N ALA A 262 -11.62 17.47 -8.93
CA ALA A 262 -11.01 16.17 -9.19
C ALA A 262 -9.94 16.20 -10.28
N ILE A 263 -8.90 15.37 -10.15
CA ILE A 263 -7.89 15.16 -11.21
C ILE A 263 -8.10 13.82 -11.94
N LEU A 264 -8.77 12.88 -11.29
CA LEU A 264 -9.08 11.55 -11.80
C LEU A 264 -10.51 11.20 -11.42
N LEU A 265 -11.28 10.71 -12.37
CA LEU A 265 -12.60 10.11 -12.16
C LEU A 265 -12.58 8.66 -12.64
N SER A 266 -13.31 7.80 -11.95
CA SER A 266 -13.48 6.41 -12.30
C SER A 266 -14.93 5.99 -12.07
N PHE A 267 -15.48 5.23 -13.00
CA PHE A 267 -16.88 4.79 -12.95
C PHE A 267 -16.94 3.29 -13.19
N LEU A 268 -17.62 2.58 -12.29
CA LEU A 268 -18.06 1.21 -12.51
C LEU A 268 -19.43 1.26 -13.16
N ARG A 269 -19.55 0.71 -14.36
CA ARG A 269 -20.82 0.58 -15.07
C ARG A 269 -21.57 -0.68 -14.64
N SER A 270 -22.88 -0.66 -14.84
CA SER A 270 -23.77 -1.80 -14.55
C SER A 270 -23.50 -3.05 -15.43
N ASP A 271 -22.70 -2.90 -16.50
CA ASP A 271 -22.21 -4.01 -17.32
C ASP A 271 -20.82 -4.53 -16.89
N GLY A 272 -20.25 -3.96 -15.83
CA GLY A 272 -18.96 -4.33 -15.25
C GLY A 272 -17.75 -3.74 -15.98
N LEU A 273 -17.96 -2.80 -16.92
CA LEU A 273 -16.87 -2.04 -17.52
C LEU A 273 -16.45 -0.90 -16.59
N HIS A 274 -15.15 -0.70 -16.46
CA HIS A 274 -14.57 0.44 -15.78
C HIS A 274 -14.30 1.55 -16.79
N VAL A 275 -14.67 2.79 -16.46
CA VAL A 275 -14.35 3.99 -17.23
C VAL A 275 -13.48 4.89 -16.39
N VAL A 276 -12.24 5.16 -16.82
CA VAL A 276 -11.32 6.07 -16.13
C VAL A 276 -11.13 7.32 -16.98
N ILE A 277 -11.23 8.49 -16.35
CA ILE A 277 -11.12 9.80 -16.99
C ILE A 277 -10.08 10.62 -16.23
N LEU A 278 -9.07 11.07 -16.95
CA LEU A 278 -7.95 11.83 -16.42
C LEU A 278 -8.00 13.27 -16.93
N ALA A 279 -7.86 14.24 -16.02
CA ALA A 279 -7.80 15.64 -16.35
C ALA A 279 -6.48 15.93 -17.08
N VAL A 280 -6.56 16.35 -18.35
CA VAL A 280 -5.37 16.53 -19.21
C VAL A 280 -5.54 17.72 -20.12
N ASN A 281 -4.87 18.84 -19.86
CA ASN A 281 -4.74 19.92 -20.86
C ASN A 281 -3.32 20.36 -21.05
N GLY A 282 -3.07 20.91 -22.25
CA GLY A 282 -1.98 21.83 -22.58
C GLY A 282 -0.77 21.67 -21.66
N ILE A 283 0.00 20.63 -21.93
CA ILE A 283 1.18 20.28 -21.16
C ILE A 283 2.04 21.53 -21.04
N ASP A 284 2.33 21.88 -19.78
CA ASP A 284 2.88 23.15 -19.31
C ASP A 284 1.81 24.27 -19.22
N ASP A 285 1.59 24.76 -18.00
CA ASP A 285 0.80 25.95 -17.61
C ASP A 285 -0.72 25.94 -17.86
N VAL A 286 -1.37 24.78 -18.06
CA VAL A 286 -2.84 24.68 -17.95
C VAL A 286 -3.24 23.77 -16.79
N LEU A 287 -3.76 24.36 -15.71
CA LEU A 287 -4.36 23.59 -14.63
C LEU A 287 -5.72 23.09 -15.09
N THR A 288 -5.98 21.78 -15.02
CA THR A 288 -7.28 21.20 -15.37
C THR A 288 -7.77 20.23 -14.30
N THR A 289 -9.05 20.33 -13.99
CA THR A 289 -9.75 19.51 -12.99
C THR A 289 -11.17 19.22 -13.46
N PHE A 290 -11.89 18.40 -12.70
CA PHE A 290 -13.31 18.11 -12.90
C PHE A 290 -14.16 18.56 -11.73
N LYS A 291 -15.38 19.01 -12.02
CA LYS A 291 -16.48 19.21 -11.08
C LYS A 291 -17.72 18.47 -11.59
N ALA A 292 -18.77 18.41 -10.78
CA ALA A 292 -20.09 17.95 -11.21
C ALA A 292 -21.07 19.13 -11.29
N ASP A 293 -21.98 19.13 -12.26
CA ASP A 293 -23.15 20.02 -12.23
C ASP A 293 -24.32 19.39 -11.46
N ASP A 294 -25.43 20.13 -11.32
CA ASP A 294 -26.62 19.69 -10.60
C ASP A 294 -27.29 18.46 -11.22
N ASP A 295 -27.06 18.19 -12.50
CA ASP A 295 -27.57 17.02 -13.22
C ASP A 295 -26.64 15.79 -13.10
N GLY A 296 -25.44 15.98 -12.53
CA GLY A 296 -24.42 14.94 -12.39
C GLY A 296 -23.58 14.75 -13.65
N ASN A 297 -23.57 15.73 -14.57
CA ASN A 297 -22.65 15.73 -15.69
C ASN A 297 -21.24 16.11 -15.22
N ILE A 298 -20.24 15.58 -15.90
CA ILE A 298 -18.83 15.93 -15.73
C ILE A 298 -18.59 17.31 -16.33
N VAL A 299 -18.10 18.23 -15.52
CA VAL A 299 -17.69 19.57 -15.95
C VAL A 299 -16.16 19.65 -15.92
N VAL A 300 -15.54 19.92 -17.06
CA VAL A 300 -14.10 20.19 -17.13
C VAL A 300 -13.87 21.65 -16.76
N VAL A 301 -13.02 21.87 -15.76
CA VAL A 301 -12.62 23.20 -15.30
C VAL A 301 -11.15 23.39 -15.62
N ALA A 302 -10.79 24.47 -16.31
CA ALA A 302 -9.42 24.73 -16.68
C ALA A 302 -9.03 26.19 -16.48
N ARG A 303 -7.81 26.43 -15.99
CA ARG A 303 -7.18 27.76 -15.93
C ARG A 303 -5.99 27.76 -16.87
N ASN A 304 -6.02 28.63 -17.88
CA ASN A 304 -4.96 28.72 -18.90
C ASN A 304 -3.96 29.80 -18.53
N ASP A 305 -2.90 29.40 -17.82
CA ASP A 305 -1.79 30.29 -17.51
C ASP A 305 -0.81 30.41 -18.69
N THR A 306 -1.02 29.72 -19.82
CA THR A 306 -0.13 29.81 -20.98
C THR A 306 -0.29 31.14 -21.71
N GLY A 307 0.71 31.56 -22.51
CA GLY A 307 0.62 32.78 -23.33
C GLY A 307 -0.18 32.66 -24.64
N LYS A 308 -1.07 31.69 -24.78
CA LYS A 308 -1.90 31.50 -25.99
C LYS A 308 -3.13 30.65 -25.71
N ASP A 309 -4.17 30.80 -26.53
CA ASP A 309 -5.38 29.97 -26.43
C ASP A 309 -5.07 28.46 -26.44
N ARG A 310 -5.82 27.73 -25.64
CA ARG A 310 -5.76 26.26 -25.53
C ARG A 310 -7.11 25.66 -25.77
N LYS A 311 -7.18 24.36 -26.02
CA LYS A 311 -8.46 23.63 -26.04
C LYS A 311 -8.58 22.83 -24.76
N PHE A 312 -9.81 22.59 -24.32
CA PHE A 312 -10.05 21.53 -23.37
C PHE A 312 -9.75 20.20 -24.05
N LYS A 313 -9.10 19.33 -23.31
CA LYS A 313 -8.59 18.01 -23.64
C LYS A 313 -8.78 17.18 -22.37
N VAL A 314 -9.06 15.90 -22.57
CA VAL A 314 -9.26 14.91 -21.52
C VAL A 314 -8.84 13.57 -22.08
N LEU A 315 -8.20 12.73 -21.25
CA LEU A 315 -7.98 11.33 -21.59
C LEU A 315 -9.05 10.47 -20.92
N ALA A 316 -9.58 9.50 -21.66
CA ALA A 316 -10.53 8.53 -21.12
C ALA A 316 -10.18 7.13 -21.60
N ALA A 317 -10.32 6.13 -20.73
CA ALA A 317 -10.13 4.74 -21.10
C ALA A 317 -11.22 3.84 -20.52
N THR A 318 -11.48 2.72 -21.20
CA THR A 318 -12.38 1.67 -20.73
C THR A 318 -11.71 0.31 -20.74
N ALA A 319 -11.92 -0.49 -19.69
CA ALA A 319 -11.47 -1.88 -19.61
C ALA A 319 -12.36 -2.71 -18.65
N HIS A 320 -12.21 -4.04 -18.66
CA HIS A 320 -12.90 -4.93 -17.71
C HIS A 320 -12.29 -4.90 -16.30
N GLU A 321 -11.11 -4.32 -16.15
CA GLU A 321 -10.44 -4.09 -14.88
C GLU A 321 -10.04 -2.62 -14.75
N PHE A 322 -10.22 -2.07 -13.54
CA PHE A 322 -9.85 -0.69 -13.25
C PHE A 322 -8.37 -0.41 -13.53
N GLU A 323 -7.47 -1.28 -13.08
CA GLU A 323 -6.01 -1.10 -13.20
C GLU A 323 -5.57 -0.96 -14.67
N ILE A 324 -6.19 -1.73 -15.56
CA ILE A 324 -5.91 -1.69 -17.01
C ILE A 324 -6.37 -0.35 -17.61
N ALA A 325 -7.57 0.12 -17.27
CA ALA A 325 -8.07 1.42 -17.74
C ALA A 325 -7.25 2.60 -17.17
N ASN A 326 -6.87 2.53 -15.91
CA ASN A 326 -6.06 3.54 -15.24
C ASN A 326 -4.63 3.60 -15.83
N ALA A 327 -4.00 2.44 -16.05
CA ALA A 327 -2.71 2.36 -16.73
C ALA A 327 -2.76 2.95 -18.14
N ALA A 328 -3.83 2.70 -18.90
CA ALA A 328 -3.98 3.23 -20.26
C ALA A 328 -3.95 4.77 -20.32
N VAL A 329 -4.70 5.46 -19.44
CA VAL A 329 -4.68 6.93 -19.41
C VAL A 329 -3.36 7.48 -18.89
N MET A 330 -2.73 6.82 -17.90
CA MET A 330 -1.46 7.26 -17.33
C MET A 330 -0.27 7.06 -18.28
N TYR A 331 -0.22 5.97 -19.03
CA TYR A 331 0.82 5.74 -20.05
C TYR A 331 0.71 6.74 -21.20
N GLU A 332 -0.51 7.05 -21.64
CA GLU A 332 -0.71 8.10 -22.64
C GLU A 332 -0.35 9.48 -22.10
N MET A 333 -0.72 9.82 -20.86
CA MET A 333 -0.30 11.07 -20.23
C MET A 333 1.23 11.20 -20.17
N ARG A 334 1.94 10.11 -19.89
CA ARG A 334 3.41 10.08 -19.88
C ARG A 334 3.99 10.34 -21.27
N LYS A 335 3.40 9.79 -22.33
CA LYS A 335 3.81 10.09 -23.72
C LYS A 335 3.62 11.56 -24.05
N LEU A 336 2.46 12.09 -23.69
CA LEU A 336 2.15 13.51 -23.83
C LEU A 336 3.24 14.33 -23.14
N VAL A 337 3.54 14.09 -21.85
CA VAL A 337 4.55 14.86 -21.12
C VAL A 337 5.92 14.82 -21.79
N ARG A 338 6.36 13.65 -22.28
CA ARG A 338 7.63 13.51 -23.01
C ARG A 338 7.70 14.35 -24.29
N GLN A 339 6.55 14.70 -24.88
CA GLN A 339 6.46 15.52 -26.10
C GLN A 339 6.34 17.02 -25.81
N SER A 340 6.22 17.43 -24.54
CA SER A 340 6.11 18.85 -24.15
C SER A 340 7.43 19.61 -24.24
N SER A 341 7.33 20.92 -24.46
CA SER A 341 8.51 21.79 -24.52
C SER A 341 9.23 21.89 -23.18
N ALA A 342 8.51 22.08 -22.06
CA ALA A 342 9.19 22.24 -20.76
C ALA A 342 9.94 20.97 -20.35
N TYR A 343 9.40 19.79 -20.67
CA TYR A 343 10.13 18.55 -20.47
C TYR A 343 11.41 18.49 -21.31
N GLN A 344 11.35 18.85 -22.59
CA GLN A 344 12.53 18.83 -23.47
C GLN A 344 13.62 19.81 -23.01
N ASP A 345 13.23 21.01 -22.58
CA ASP A 345 14.16 22.03 -22.07
C ASP A 345 14.81 21.55 -20.75
N THR A 346 14.01 21.04 -19.81
CA THR A 346 14.51 20.47 -18.55
C THR A 346 15.44 19.30 -18.81
N ALA A 347 15.06 18.37 -19.70
CA ALA A 347 15.87 17.22 -20.06
C ALA A 347 17.21 17.63 -20.67
N GLN A 348 17.27 18.70 -21.48
CA GLN A 348 18.51 19.23 -22.04
C GLN A 348 19.42 19.86 -20.97
N SER A 349 18.85 20.54 -19.98
CA SER A 349 19.61 21.19 -18.89
C SER A 349 20.23 20.21 -17.89
N LEU A 350 19.66 19.00 -17.76
CA LEU A 350 20.20 17.97 -16.86
C LEU A 350 21.52 17.39 -17.39
N PRO A 351 22.60 17.38 -16.58
CA PRO A 351 23.87 16.76 -16.95
C PRO A 351 23.71 15.30 -17.37
N THR A 352 24.43 14.86 -18.41
CA THR A 352 24.30 13.51 -18.98
C THR A 352 24.61 12.38 -18.01
N HIS A 353 25.48 12.60 -17.02
CA HIS A 353 25.81 11.62 -15.97
C HIS A 353 24.73 11.49 -14.87
N ILE A 354 23.79 12.43 -14.81
CA ILE A 354 22.63 12.40 -13.89
C ILE A 354 21.39 11.83 -14.58
N ARG A 355 21.38 11.81 -15.93
CA ARG A 355 20.30 11.19 -16.71
C ARG A 355 20.33 9.68 -16.48
N HIS A 356 19.25 9.15 -15.93
CA HIS A 356 19.11 7.72 -15.72
C HIS A 356 19.18 6.98 -17.08
N GLN A 357 20.26 6.23 -17.34
CA GLN A 357 20.19 5.14 -18.31
C GLN A 357 19.40 4.04 -17.62
N SER A 358 18.20 3.76 -18.12
CA SER A 358 17.30 2.72 -17.59
C SER A 358 18.05 1.40 -17.42
N LEU A 359 18.58 1.13 -16.24
CA LEU A 359 18.63 -0.22 -15.71
C LEU A 359 17.19 -0.63 -15.41
N ASP A 360 16.86 -1.90 -15.66
CA ASP A 360 15.51 -2.44 -15.58
C ASP A 360 14.77 -1.96 -14.32
N SER A 361 13.45 -1.88 -14.41
CA SER A 361 12.49 -1.41 -13.41
C SER A 361 12.55 -2.09 -12.02
N GLU A 362 13.56 -2.91 -11.76
CA GLU A 362 13.80 -3.68 -10.54
C GLU A 362 14.99 -3.20 -9.70
N SER A 363 15.91 -2.36 -10.20
CA SER A 363 17.08 -1.97 -9.38
C SER A 363 16.89 -0.64 -8.66
N ASP A 364 16.79 -0.66 -7.32
CA ASP A 364 16.97 0.50 -6.41
C ASP A 364 18.43 1.03 -6.41
N THR A 365 19.18 0.73 -7.47
CA THR A 365 20.60 1.04 -7.64
C THR A 365 20.72 2.20 -8.64
N VAL A 366 21.13 3.36 -8.15
CA VAL A 366 21.47 4.51 -8.99
C VAL A 366 22.96 4.77 -8.84
N ILE A 367 23.70 4.69 -9.94
CA ILE A 367 25.11 5.09 -9.95
C ILE A 367 25.14 6.61 -10.05
N VAL A 368 25.36 7.28 -8.92
CA VAL A 368 25.63 8.73 -8.89
C VAL A 368 27.15 8.90 -8.87
N SER A 369 27.72 9.47 -9.93
CA SER A 369 29.14 9.86 -9.92
C SER A 369 29.30 11.10 -9.03
N ASN A 370 29.96 10.96 -7.89
CA ASN A 370 30.40 12.10 -7.10
C ASN A 370 31.50 12.84 -7.87
N MET A 371 31.24 14.06 -8.34
CA MET A 371 32.29 15.05 -8.58
C MET A 371 32.35 15.96 -7.35
N HIS A 372 32.99 15.51 -6.29
CA HIS A 372 33.43 16.42 -5.24
C HIS A 372 34.75 17.03 -5.69
N ASP A 373 34.74 18.29 -6.10
CA ASP A 373 35.97 18.99 -6.44
C ASP A 373 36.46 19.87 -5.28
N ASN A 374 37.79 19.90 -5.14
CA ASN A 374 38.64 20.80 -4.34
C ASN A 374 39.05 20.48 -2.90
N ARG A 375 39.32 19.22 -2.50
CA ARG A 375 40.33 18.94 -1.45
C ARG A 375 41.11 17.64 -1.74
N ASP A 376 42.41 17.83 -1.99
CA ASP A 376 43.50 16.83 -2.03
C ASP A 376 43.59 15.90 -3.28
N PRO A 377 44.64 16.01 -4.14
CA PRO A 377 44.81 15.16 -5.34
C PRO A 377 45.18 13.69 -5.04
N ALA A 378 45.10 13.26 -3.78
CA ALA A 378 45.53 11.95 -3.32
C ALA A 378 44.39 10.94 -3.11
N HIS A 379 43.12 11.34 -3.31
CA HIS A 379 41.98 10.44 -3.20
C HIS A 379 41.36 10.15 -4.57
N ASP A 380 41.19 8.86 -4.84
CA ASP A 380 40.65 8.25 -6.05
C ASP A 380 39.30 8.87 -6.49
N ASP A 381 39.29 9.52 -7.66
CA ASP A 381 38.11 10.08 -8.38
C ASP A 381 37.23 8.97 -8.99
N SER A 382 37.09 7.83 -8.31
CA SER A 382 36.24 6.74 -8.77
C SER A 382 34.77 7.01 -8.41
N PRO A 383 33.83 6.91 -9.38
CA PRO A 383 32.40 7.03 -9.08
C PRO A 383 32.02 5.96 -8.04
N THR A 384 31.59 6.41 -6.86
CA THR A 384 31.18 5.53 -5.77
C THR A 384 29.70 5.14 -5.97
N PRO A 385 29.38 3.87 -6.22
CA PRO A 385 27.99 3.45 -6.35
C PRO A 385 27.26 3.70 -5.02
N GLN A 386 26.21 4.53 -5.05
CA GLN A 386 25.34 4.73 -3.91
C GLN A 386 24.15 3.78 -3.97
N TRP A 387 23.95 3.02 -2.90
CA TRP A 387 22.77 2.20 -2.72
C TRP A 387 21.66 3.05 -2.11
N LEU A 388 20.83 3.67 -2.95
CA LEU A 388 19.63 4.40 -2.48
C LEU A 388 18.68 3.51 -1.67
N ALA A 389 18.82 2.19 -1.78
CA ALA A 389 18.17 1.23 -0.91
C ALA A 389 18.28 1.60 0.58
N SER A 390 19.41 2.11 1.10
CA SER A 390 19.48 2.50 2.53
C SER A 390 18.61 3.73 2.85
N TRP A 391 18.41 4.64 1.90
CA TRP A 391 17.56 5.81 2.07
C TRP A 391 16.09 5.40 2.16
N TYR A 392 15.65 4.41 1.39
CA TYR A 392 14.26 3.94 1.38
C TYR A 392 13.95 2.83 2.39
N ASP A 393 14.93 1.97 2.69
CA ASP A 393 14.73 0.74 3.46
C ASP A 393 15.24 0.84 4.91
N SER A 394 15.88 1.93 5.33
CA SER A 394 16.21 2.13 6.73
C SER A 394 15.02 2.68 7.52
N LEU A 395 14.89 2.28 8.78
CA LEU A 395 13.96 2.95 9.69
C LEU A 395 14.44 4.38 9.92
N ALA A 396 13.56 5.35 9.69
CA ALA A 396 13.85 6.76 9.94
C ALA A 396 13.19 7.30 11.21
N TYR A 397 13.74 8.38 11.76
CA TYR A 397 13.15 9.16 12.84
C TYR A 397 12.85 10.59 12.38
N CYS A 398 11.63 11.07 12.60
CA CYS A 398 11.21 12.44 12.29
C CYS A 398 10.92 13.22 13.57
N THR A 399 11.45 14.44 13.68
CA THR A 399 11.35 15.25 14.91
C THR A 399 10.02 15.98 15.08
N TRP A 400 9.13 16.01 14.08
CA TRP A 400 7.93 16.87 14.07
C TRP A 400 6.99 16.65 15.27
N ASN A 401 6.33 15.49 15.37
CA ASN A 401 5.37 15.26 16.46
C ASN A 401 6.07 14.98 17.79
N SER A 402 7.29 14.45 17.79
CA SER A 402 8.04 14.11 19.00
C SER A 402 8.70 15.30 19.69
N LEU A 403 9.46 16.10 18.96
CA LEU A 403 10.24 17.20 19.54
C LEU A 403 9.59 18.56 19.28
N GLY A 404 8.69 18.64 18.30
CA GLY A 404 7.94 19.84 17.98
C GLY A 404 8.82 20.96 17.44
N GLN A 405 8.25 22.16 17.40
CA GLN A 405 8.92 23.36 16.91
C GLN A 405 9.95 23.93 17.90
N ASP A 406 9.91 23.55 19.18
CA ASP A 406 10.95 23.91 20.16
C ASP A 406 12.16 22.96 20.08
N LEU A 407 12.63 22.68 18.87
CA LEU A 407 13.69 21.72 18.59
C LEU A 407 15.07 22.30 18.95
N ASN A 408 15.94 21.47 19.52
CA ASN A 408 17.36 21.79 19.72
C ASN A 408 18.23 20.53 19.69
N LEU A 409 19.55 20.73 19.57
CA LEU A 409 20.54 19.66 19.50
C LEU A 409 20.48 18.67 20.69
N GLU A 410 20.24 19.17 21.91
CA GLU A 410 20.14 18.32 23.10
C GLU A 410 18.97 17.34 22.98
N LYS A 411 17.78 17.83 22.64
CA LYS A 411 16.58 17.00 22.45
C LYS A 411 16.77 15.95 21.35
N ILE A 412 17.47 16.30 20.26
CA ILE A 412 17.80 15.36 19.18
C ILE A 412 18.70 14.23 19.71
N ILE A 413 19.77 14.58 20.42
CA ILE A 413 20.72 13.60 20.99
C ILE A 413 20.02 12.69 22.01
N THR A 414 19.17 13.25 22.87
CA THR A 414 18.38 12.45 23.83
C THR A 414 17.47 11.45 23.13
N ALA A 415 16.81 11.85 22.04
CA ALA A 415 15.95 10.95 21.28
C ALA A 415 16.73 9.80 20.62
N LEU A 416 17.86 10.11 19.98
CA LEU A 416 18.72 9.10 19.35
C LEU A 416 19.33 8.14 20.38
N GLN A 417 19.75 8.66 21.55
CA GLN A 417 20.26 7.82 22.65
C GLN A 417 19.20 6.84 23.14
N HIS A 418 17.95 7.28 23.30
CA HIS A 418 16.84 6.41 23.68
C HIS A 418 16.67 5.23 22.71
N PHE A 419 16.78 5.46 21.40
CA PHE A 419 16.70 4.36 20.42
C PHE A 419 17.90 3.43 20.50
N GLN A 420 19.12 3.96 20.60
CA GLN A 420 20.34 3.16 20.72
C GLN A 420 20.35 2.29 21.99
N ASP A 421 19.90 2.83 23.13
CA ASP A 421 19.77 2.08 24.40
C ASP A 421 18.80 0.90 24.28
N ASN A 422 17.84 0.99 23.36
CA ASN A 422 16.88 -0.06 23.03
C ASN A 422 17.27 -0.90 21.80
N LYS A 423 18.54 -0.82 21.34
CA LYS A 423 19.08 -1.53 20.18
C LYS A 423 18.35 -1.24 18.86
N ILE A 424 17.79 -0.04 18.74
CA ILE A 424 17.20 0.49 17.51
C ILE A 424 18.21 1.46 16.91
N ASN A 425 18.98 0.97 15.95
CA ASN A 425 19.98 1.76 15.25
C ASN A 425 19.32 2.51 14.09
N ILE A 426 18.84 3.72 14.37
CA ILE A 426 18.28 4.64 13.38
C ILE A 426 19.38 5.03 12.39
N ALA A 427 19.17 4.75 11.11
CA ALA A 427 20.13 5.09 10.05
C ALA A 427 19.77 6.38 9.28
N ASN A 428 18.49 6.79 9.34
CA ASN A 428 17.98 7.97 8.65
C ASN A 428 17.24 8.89 9.64
N MET A 429 17.44 10.21 9.58
CA MET A 429 16.71 11.17 10.41
C MET A 429 16.21 12.37 9.60
N ILE A 430 15.06 12.90 9.98
CA ILE A 430 14.51 14.16 9.46
C ILE A 430 14.45 15.17 10.61
N ILE A 431 15.30 16.19 10.53
CA ILE A 431 15.22 17.40 11.34
C ILE A 431 14.13 18.27 10.71
N ASP A 432 12.93 18.18 11.28
CA ASP A 432 11.75 18.87 10.78
C ASP A 432 11.75 20.37 11.13
N ASP A 433 10.66 21.05 10.84
CA ASP A 433 10.50 22.50 10.88
C ASP A 433 11.05 23.21 12.16
N ASN A 434 11.50 24.45 11.97
CA ASN A 434 11.98 25.43 12.95
C ASN A 434 13.44 25.29 13.43
N TRP A 435 14.30 24.60 12.65
CA TRP A 435 15.76 24.62 12.84
C TRP A 435 16.44 25.86 12.23
N GLN A 436 15.78 26.54 11.29
CA GLN A 436 16.33 27.60 10.44
C GLN A 436 16.48 28.95 11.15
N SER A 437 17.32 29.82 10.60
CA SER A 437 17.31 31.25 10.92
C SER A 437 16.12 31.95 10.26
N LEU A 438 15.21 32.47 11.08
CA LEU A 438 13.92 33.02 10.67
C LEU A 438 13.69 34.40 11.29
N THR A 439 12.87 35.22 10.62
CA THR A 439 12.32 36.45 11.22
C THR A 439 11.33 36.09 12.34
N GLY A 440 11.14 37.05 13.26
CA GLY A 440 10.20 36.91 14.38
C GLY A 440 10.59 35.83 15.39
N THR A 441 9.68 35.55 16.32
CA THR A 441 9.86 34.62 17.44
C THR A 441 8.85 33.48 17.36
N GLN A 442 9.33 32.24 17.43
CA GLN A 442 8.48 31.05 17.46
C GLN A 442 7.47 31.11 18.63
N GLY A 443 6.21 30.78 18.34
CA GLY A 443 5.12 30.80 19.33
C GLY A 443 4.58 32.20 19.68
N VAL A 444 5.18 33.26 19.15
CA VAL A 444 4.71 34.65 19.31
C VAL A 444 4.18 35.18 17.98
N ASP A 445 5.01 35.13 16.95
CA ASP A 445 4.64 35.57 15.60
C ASP A 445 3.92 34.46 14.85
N ASN A 446 3.05 34.86 13.90
CA ASN A 446 2.36 33.92 13.04
C ASN A 446 3.38 33.16 12.16
N GLN A 447 3.35 31.82 12.20
CA GLN A 447 4.23 30.96 11.41
C GLN A 447 4.21 31.32 9.92
N PHE A 448 3.02 31.64 9.37
CA PHE A 448 2.83 31.99 7.96
C PHE A 448 3.47 33.31 7.52
N THR A 449 3.93 34.12 8.49
CA THR A 449 4.61 35.41 8.23
C THR A 449 6.11 35.37 8.52
N ARG A 450 6.60 34.36 9.25
CA ARG A 450 8.03 34.21 9.54
C ARG A 450 8.76 33.86 8.24
N ALA A 451 9.89 34.49 7.96
CA ALA A 451 10.59 34.36 6.69
C ALA A 451 12.05 33.96 6.90
N MET A 452 12.63 33.25 5.94
CA MET A 452 14.03 32.81 6.03
C MET A 452 15.00 33.98 5.86
N THR A 453 16.00 34.08 6.73
CA THR A 453 16.98 35.19 6.76
C THR A 453 18.39 34.76 6.38
N ALA A 454 18.74 33.49 6.60
CA ALA A 454 20.07 32.93 6.38
C ALA A 454 20.00 31.42 6.14
N PHE A 455 21.03 30.84 5.49
CA PHE A 455 21.18 29.39 5.38
C PHE A 455 21.47 28.69 6.72
N GLU A 456 22.14 29.39 7.65
CA GLU A 456 22.55 28.84 8.94
C GLU A 456 21.34 28.54 9.85
N ALA A 457 21.51 27.53 10.71
CA ALA A 457 20.54 27.19 11.74
C ALA A 457 20.42 28.30 12.80
N THR A 458 19.26 28.38 13.47
CA THR A 458 19.10 29.34 14.56
C THR A 458 20.04 28.98 15.74
N PRO A 459 20.71 29.96 16.37
CA PRO A 459 21.54 29.72 17.56
C PRO A 459 20.78 29.08 18.73
N HIS A 460 19.45 29.20 18.75
CA HIS A 460 18.62 28.52 19.75
C HIS A 460 18.63 27.00 19.55
N ALA A 461 18.47 26.52 18.31
CA ALA A 461 18.44 25.10 18.00
C ALA A 461 19.85 24.51 17.92
N PHE A 462 20.79 25.26 17.35
CA PHE A 462 22.18 24.86 17.13
C PHE A 462 23.14 25.99 17.55
N PRO A 463 23.54 26.06 18.85
CA PRO A 463 24.33 27.16 19.40
C PRO A 463 25.68 27.42 18.72
N ASN A 464 26.29 26.37 18.14
CA ASN A 464 27.57 26.43 17.45
C ASN A 464 27.45 26.25 15.93
N GLY A 465 26.26 26.47 15.37
CA GLY A 465 25.95 26.28 13.95
C GLY A 465 25.61 24.83 13.58
N LEU A 466 24.97 24.66 12.42
CA LEU A 466 24.44 23.39 11.94
C LEU A 466 25.54 22.33 11.82
N LYS A 467 26.65 22.68 11.15
CA LYS A 467 27.77 21.75 10.94
C LYS A 467 28.28 21.15 12.25
N SER A 468 28.52 21.98 13.27
CA SER A 468 29.02 21.50 14.56
C SER A 468 28.03 20.54 15.22
N GLY A 469 26.72 20.82 15.13
CA GLY A 469 25.71 19.93 15.69
C GLY A 469 25.61 18.60 14.95
N ILE A 470 25.69 18.62 13.61
CA ILE A 470 25.68 17.40 12.80
C ILE A 470 26.95 16.56 13.03
N ASP A 471 28.12 17.19 13.14
CA ASP A 471 29.37 16.51 13.49
C ASP A 471 29.26 15.81 14.85
N GLU A 472 28.67 16.49 15.86
CA GLU A 472 28.44 15.91 17.19
C GLU A 472 27.47 14.71 17.14
N ILE A 473 26.36 14.84 16.39
CA ILE A 473 25.40 13.75 16.19
C ILE A 473 26.10 12.54 15.55
N ARG A 474 26.83 12.74 14.45
CA ARG A 474 27.53 11.64 13.75
C ARG A 474 28.61 10.99 14.61
N GLN A 475 29.32 11.77 15.43
CA GLN A 475 30.33 11.25 16.35
C GLN A 475 29.71 10.34 17.42
N LYS A 476 28.54 10.71 17.96
CA LYS A 476 27.82 9.93 18.97
C LYS A 476 27.08 8.73 18.37
N PHE A 477 26.54 8.88 17.16
CA PHE A 477 25.68 7.91 16.48
C PHE A 477 26.25 7.54 15.10
N PRO A 478 27.32 6.72 15.04
CA PRO A 478 28.01 6.41 13.77
C PRO A 478 27.18 5.60 12.76
N HIS A 479 26.08 4.99 13.20
CA HIS A 479 25.12 4.28 12.35
C HIS A 479 24.15 5.23 11.62
N LEU A 480 24.09 6.51 12.01
CA LEU A 480 23.24 7.50 11.36
C LEU A 480 23.92 8.01 10.08
N HIS A 481 23.50 7.46 8.95
CA HIS A 481 24.08 7.75 7.63
C HIS A 481 23.46 8.98 7.00
N ASP A 482 22.14 9.03 6.98
CA ASP A 482 21.38 10.06 6.30
C ASP A 482 20.69 11.00 7.28
N ILE A 483 20.94 12.30 7.12
CA ILE A 483 20.28 13.35 7.90
C ILE A 483 19.66 14.33 6.91
N ALA A 484 18.33 14.41 6.94
CA ALA A 484 17.53 15.33 6.17
C ALA A 484 17.15 16.56 7.01
N VAL A 485 17.03 17.71 6.36
CA VAL A 485 16.43 18.91 6.94
C VAL A 485 15.17 19.32 6.19
N TRP A 486 14.18 19.82 6.93
CA TRP A 486 12.97 20.39 6.33
C TRP A 486 13.21 21.82 5.83
N HIS A 487 12.62 22.21 4.69
CA HIS A 487 12.48 23.60 4.28
C HIS A 487 11.29 23.77 3.32
N ALA A 488 10.72 24.98 3.20
CA ALA A 488 9.72 25.26 2.17
C ALA A 488 10.41 25.50 0.81
N LEU A 489 9.73 25.21 -0.30
CA LEU A 489 10.26 25.44 -1.65
C LEU A 489 10.71 26.91 -1.83
N MET A 490 9.90 27.85 -1.37
CA MET A 490 10.15 29.29 -1.54
C MET A 490 10.82 29.92 -0.31
N GLY A 491 11.55 29.14 0.50
CA GLY A 491 12.24 29.58 1.72
C GLY A 491 11.63 28.96 2.98
N TYR A 492 10.86 29.76 3.72
CA TYR A 492 10.01 29.32 4.83
C TYR A 492 8.51 29.56 4.53
N TRP A 493 7.61 29.35 5.50
CA TRP A 493 6.18 29.63 5.35
C TRP A 493 5.87 31.08 4.92
N GLY A 494 6.64 32.07 5.39
CA GLY A 494 6.61 33.47 4.95
C GLY A 494 7.58 33.80 3.80
N CYS A 495 8.12 32.79 3.13
CA CYS A 495 9.12 32.87 2.06
C CYS A 495 10.48 33.43 2.53
N ILE A 496 11.01 34.47 1.89
CA ILE A 496 12.32 35.08 2.15
C ILE A 496 12.14 36.46 2.78
N SER A 497 12.97 36.78 3.78
CA SER A 497 12.97 38.11 4.40
C SER A 497 13.40 39.18 3.40
N ASN A 498 12.69 40.30 3.35
CA ASN A 498 13.03 41.46 2.53
C ASN A 498 13.57 42.65 3.34
N THR A 499 13.82 42.46 4.64
CA THR A 499 14.26 43.52 5.54
C THR A 499 15.54 43.19 6.30
N GLU A 500 15.89 41.92 6.44
CA GLU A 500 17.05 41.49 7.24
C GLU A 500 17.62 40.14 6.76
N GLY A 501 18.87 39.88 7.15
CA GLY A 501 19.61 38.67 6.77
C GLY A 501 20.32 38.80 5.41
N HIS A 502 21.32 37.95 5.18
CA HIS A 502 22.15 38.03 3.96
C HIS A 502 21.38 37.58 2.71
N LEU A 503 20.32 36.77 2.86
CA LEU A 503 19.49 36.36 1.72
C LEU A 503 18.83 37.55 1.03
N HIS A 504 18.51 38.61 1.78
CA HIS A 504 17.96 39.85 1.25
C HIS A 504 19.00 40.64 0.43
N SER A 505 20.27 40.67 0.85
CA SER A 505 21.33 41.45 0.20
C SER A 505 21.98 40.73 -0.97
N ASP A 506 22.06 39.41 -0.90
CA ASP A 506 22.91 38.61 -1.80
C ASP A 506 22.16 38.07 -3.02
N TYR A 507 20.83 38.16 -3.01
CA TYR A 507 19.97 37.67 -4.08
C TYR A 507 18.91 38.71 -4.45
N LYS A 508 18.59 38.76 -5.74
CA LYS A 508 17.46 39.53 -6.26
C LYS A 508 16.15 38.93 -5.73
N LEU A 509 15.33 39.75 -5.09
CA LEU A 509 14.00 39.34 -4.62
C LEU A 509 12.89 39.76 -5.60
N LEU A 510 11.84 38.95 -5.67
CA LEU A 510 10.60 39.21 -6.38
C LEU A 510 9.45 39.34 -5.37
N PRO A 511 8.71 40.48 -5.33
CA PRO A 511 7.47 40.55 -4.57
C PRO A 511 6.40 39.69 -5.24
N ILE A 512 5.71 38.89 -4.44
CA ILE A 512 4.61 38.01 -4.87
C ILE A 512 3.40 38.21 -3.95
N THR A 513 2.22 37.79 -4.40
CA THR A 513 1.02 37.74 -3.57
C THR A 513 0.42 36.35 -3.63
N LEU A 514 0.15 35.76 -2.47
CA LEU A 514 -0.61 34.52 -2.36
C LEU A 514 -2.11 34.83 -2.26
N LYS A 515 -2.93 34.01 -2.90
CA LYS A 515 -4.40 34.15 -2.95
C LYS A 515 -5.01 34.20 -1.55
N GLU A 516 -6.08 34.99 -1.45
CA GLU A 516 -6.92 35.08 -0.26
C GLU A 516 -7.62 33.75 0.07
N GLY A 517 -7.99 33.57 1.33
CA GLY A 517 -8.72 32.38 1.79
C GLY A 517 -7.85 31.24 2.32
N THR A 518 -6.53 31.43 2.39
CA THR A 518 -5.60 30.51 3.08
C THR A 518 -4.90 31.21 4.24
N PRO A 519 -4.40 30.49 5.27
CA PRO A 519 -3.62 31.09 6.35
C PRO A 519 -2.33 31.80 5.88
N ALA A 520 -1.86 31.46 4.68
CA ALA A 520 -0.65 32.01 4.06
C ALA A 520 -0.89 33.27 3.21
N ALA A 521 -2.14 33.69 3.03
CA ALA A 521 -2.54 34.77 2.12
C ALA A 521 -1.76 36.08 2.32
N GLY A 522 -1.72 36.88 1.26
CA GLY A 522 -1.15 38.22 1.27
C GLY A 522 0.25 38.33 0.66
N PRO A 523 0.87 39.52 0.78
CA PRO A 523 2.13 39.85 0.12
C PRO A 523 3.32 39.14 0.78
N LYS A 524 4.25 38.64 -0.05
CA LYS A 524 5.52 38.01 0.37
C LYS A 524 6.64 38.36 -0.59
N HIS A 525 7.87 37.97 -0.25
CA HIS A 525 9.03 38.07 -1.14
C HIS A 525 9.67 36.70 -1.32
N THR A 526 10.03 36.38 -2.56
CA THR A 526 10.74 35.15 -2.91
C THR A 526 11.98 35.49 -3.72
N ILE A 527 12.90 34.53 -3.90
CA ILE A 527 14.05 34.71 -4.80
C ILE A 527 13.55 34.91 -6.24
N HIS A 528 14.14 35.85 -6.97
CA HIS A 528 13.81 36.07 -8.36
C HIS A 528 14.22 34.85 -9.21
N PRO A 529 13.46 34.45 -10.24
CA PRO A 529 13.78 33.28 -11.07
C PRO A 529 15.19 33.33 -11.71
N ASP A 530 15.70 34.52 -12.06
CA ASP A 530 17.09 34.67 -12.53
C ASP A 530 18.15 34.14 -11.53
N ASP A 531 17.89 34.23 -10.23
CA ASP A 531 18.84 33.90 -9.17
C ASP A 531 18.55 32.53 -8.51
N ILE A 532 17.42 31.87 -8.82
CA ILE A 532 16.96 30.69 -8.07
C ILE A 532 17.90 29.49 -8.19
N HIS A 533 18.52 29.30 -9.36
CA HIS A 533 19.53 28.25 -9.55
C HIS A 533 20.79 28.51 -8.72
N LYS A 534 21.22 29.78 -8.62
CA LYS A 534 22.33 30.17 -7.74
C LYS A 534 21.95 29.95 -6.28
N PHE A 535 20.76 30.39 -5.86
CA PHE A 535 20.27 30.22 -4.50
C PHE A 535 20.27 28.75 -4.05
N TYR A 536 19.67 27.84 -4.82
CA TYR A 536 19.66 26.43 -4.45
C TYR A 536 21.03 25.78 -4.52
N ASN A 537 21.87 26.18 -5.49
CA ASN A 537 23.25 25.70 -5.54
C ASN A 537 24.01 26.08 -4.27
N ASP A 538 23.93 27.34 -3.85
CA ASP A 538 24.64 27.85 -2.68
C ASP A 538 24.06 27.26 -1.39
N PHE A 539 22.73 27.19 -1.28
CA PHE A 539 22.04 26.61 -0.12
C PHE A 539 22.41 25.13 0.06
N TYR A 540 22.35 24.33 -1.00
CA TYR A 540 22.61 22.90 -0.87
C TYR A 540 24.11 22.58 -0.79
N THR A 541 24.97 23.44 -1.32
CA THR A 541 26.41 23.39 -1.03
C THR A 541 26.66 23.59 0.47
N PHE A 542 25.99 24.58 1.09
CA PHE A 542 26.07 24.80 2.53
C PHE A 542 25.54 23.60 3.33
N LEU A 543 24.38 23.05 2.97
CA LEU A 543 23.80 21.88 3.64
C LEU A 543 24.73 20.67 3.55
N SER A 544 25.22 20.35 2.34
CA SER A 544 26.15 19.24 2.10
C SER A 544 27.46 19.43 2.88
N ALA A 545 28.03 20.64 2.88
CA ALA A 545 29.22 20.98 3.67
C ALA A 545 28.99 20.91 5.19
N SER A 546 27.74 21.03 5.63
CA SER A 546 27.31 20.85 7.02
C SER A 546 27.02 19.39 7.38
N GLY A 547 27.17 18.44 6.45
CA GLY A 547 26.94 17.01 6.67
C GLY A 547 25.48 16.57 6.52
N ILE A 548 24.62 17.42 5.95
CA ILE A 548 23.25 17.06 5.54
C ILE A 548 23.32 16.29 4.23
N THR A 549 22.54 15.22 4.12
CA THR A 549 22.57 14.32 2.95
C THR A 549 21.25 14.26 2.19
N ALA A 550 20.18 14.82 2.75
CA ALA A 550 18.86 14.83 2.14
C ALA A 550 18.05 16.06 2.56
N VAL A 551 16.90 16.28 1.92
CA VAL A 551 15.96 17.36 2.26
C VAL A 551 14.52 16.84 2.26
N LYS A 552 13.69 17.35 3.17
CA LYS A 552 12.24 17.30 3.07
C LYS A 552 11.77 18.68 2.61
N THR A 553 11.38 18.79 1.35
CA THR A 553 11.00 20.07 0.76
C THR A 553 9.49 20.18 0.70
N ASP A 554 8.97 21.11 1.48
CA ASP A 554 7.55 21.27 1.75
C ASP A 554 6.98 22.55 1.13
N VAL A 555 5.69 22.80 1.36
CA VAL A 555 4.96 24.01 0.92
C VAL A 555 5.11 24.27 -0.60
N GLN A 556 5.28 23.22 -1.41
CA GLN A 556 5.50 23.37 -2.86
C GLN A 556 4.24 23.88 -3.58
N PHE A 557 3.06 23.64 -3.01
CA PHE A 557 1.76 24.08 -3.52
C PHE A 557 1.61 25.60 -3.60
N TYR A 558 2.46 26.40 -2.92
CA TYR A 558 2.46 27.86 -3.08
C TYR A 558 2.55 28.29 -4.55
N LEU A 559 3.18 27.48 -5.41
CA LEU A 559 3.22 27.71 -6.85
C LEU A 559 1.82 27.75 -7.50
N ASP A 560 0.82 27.03 -6.98
CA ASP A 560 -0.57 27.11 -7.44
C ASP A 560 -1.37 28.25 -6.76
N GLU A 561 -0.90 28.70 -5.59
CA GLU A 561 -1.52 29.77 -4.78
C GLU A 561 -1.06 31.19 -5.14
N LEU A 562 -0.04 31.35 -5.99
CA LEU A 562 0.34 32.65 -6.54
C LEU A 562 -0.88 33.28 -7.23
N SER A 563 -1.20 34.54 -6.91
CA SER A 563 -2.36 35.23 -7.46
C SER A 563 -2.18 35.54 -8.95
N SER A 564 -0.96 35.90 -9.38
CA SER A 564 -0.71 36.34 -10.75
C SER A 564 -0.35 35.21 -11.73
N THR A 565 -0.92 35.24 -12.93
CA THR A 565 -0.56 34.35 -14.05
C THR A 565 0.89 34.54 -14.48
N LYS A 566 1.40 35.77 -14.43
CA LYS A 566 2.81 36.05 -14.75
C LYS A 566 3.75 35.33 -13.78
N ASP A 567 3.46 35.39 -12.49
CA ASP A 567 4.29 34.76 -11.46
C ASP A 567 4.20 33.23 -11.53
N ARG A 568 2.99 32.66 -11.73
CA ARG A 568 2.82 31.21 -11.91
C ARG A 568 3.67 30.67 -13.06
N ARG A 569 3.63 31.34 -14.22
CA ARG A 569 4.46 30.98 -15.39
C ARG A 569 5.95 31.08 -15.10
N ALA A 570 6.38 32.17 -14.48
CA ALA A 570 7.79 32.44 -14.26
C ALA A 570 8.41 31.51 -13.19
N LEU A 571 7.65 31.14 -12.16
CA LEU A 571 8.16 30.48 -10.97
C LEU A 571 7.99 28.96 -11.00
N THR A 572 6.86 28.42 -11.49
CA THR A 572 6.50 26.99 -11.29
C THR A 572 7.59 26.04 -11.80
N THR A 573 7.88 26.05 -13.10
CA THR A 573 8.87 25.16 -13.71
C THR A 573 10.29 25.52 -13.27
N THR A 574 10.61 26.82 -13.15
CA THR A 574 11.94 27.30 -12.80
C THR A 574 12.36 26.86 -11.39
N TYR A 575 11.46 26.99 -10.41
CA TYR A 575 11.72 26.53 -9.04
C TYR A 575 11.85 25.03 -8.94
N GLN A 576 10.94 24.29 -9.59
CA GLN A 576 11.00 22.83 -9.62
C GLN A 576 12.30 22.34 -10.26
N SER A 577 12.70 22.92 -11.40
CA SER A 577 13.95 22.59 -12.08
C SER A 577 15.17 22.91 -11.22
N ALA A 578 15.24 24.09 -10.60
CA ALA A 578 16.35 24.49 -9.75
C ALA A 578 16.48 23.59 -8.50
N TRP A 579 15.36 23.28 -7.86
CA TRP A 579 15.30 22.34 -6.73
C TRP A 579 15.75 20.94 -7.15
N THR A 580 15.21 20.42 -8.26
CA THR A 580 15.55 19.09 -8.78
C THR A 580 17.03 18.97 -9.10
N GLN A 581 17.60 19.95 -9.81
CA GLN A 581 19.02 19.97 -10.12
C GLN A 581 19.89 20.02 -8.86
N ALA A 582 19.49 20.81 -7.86
CA ALA A 582 20.26 20.97 -6.64
C ALA A 582 20.28 19.69 -5.79
N HIS A 583 19.14 19.03 -5.54
CA HIS A 583 19.16 17.79 -4.75
C HIS A 583 19.84 16.64 -5.49
N LEU A 584 19.76 16.58 -6.83
CA LEU A 584 20.50 15.59 -7.63
C LEU A 584 22.01 15.82 -7.55
N ARG A 585 22.45 17.08 -7.59
CA ARG A 585 23.87 17.44 -7.58
C ARG A 585 24.52 17.31 -6.22
N HIS A 586 23.87 17.82 -5.17
CA HIS A 586 24.51 18.05 -3.86
C HIS A 586 24.12 17.02 -2.80
N LEU A 587 22.99 16.32 -3.01
CA LEU A 587 22.38 15.41 -2.04
C LEU A 587 22.15 14.01 -2.65
N SER A 588 22.84 13.71 -3.75
CA SER A 588 22.79 12.41 -4.44
C SER A 588 21.37 11.94 -4.78
N GLY A 589 20.46 12.88 -5.04
CA GLY A 589 19.06 12.60 -5.37
C GLY A 589 18.15 12.34 -4.16
N LYS A 590 18.66 12.36 -2.92
CA LYS A 590 17.88 12.09 -1.72
C LYS A 590 17.02 13.31 -1.35
N ALA A 591 15.73 13.22 -1.66
CA ALA A 591 14.75 14.22 -1.30
C ALA A 591 13.38 13.59 -0.99
N ILE A 592 12.62 14.28 -0.14
CA ILE A 592 11.19 14.04 0.10
C ILE A 592 10.44 15.25 -0.44
N SER A 593 9.58 15.05 -1.43
CA SER A 593 8.66 16.08 -1.90
C SER A 593 7.39 16.05 -1.07
N CYS A 594 7.09 17.18 -0.43
CA CYS A 594 5.94 17.35 0.45
C CYS A 594 5.11 18.58 0.01
N MET A 595 3.81 18.54 0.26
CA MET A 595 2.83 19.56 -0.16
C MET A 595 2.88 19.87 -1.66
N SER A 596 3.05 18.84 -2.48
CA SER A 596 3.37 18.98 -3.90
C SER A 596 2.38 18.28 -4.84
N GLN A 597 1.22 17.84 -4.35
CA GLN A 597 0.23 17.12 -5.18
C GLN A 597 -0.62 18.05 -6.06
N ILE A 598 -0.05 19.17 -6.52
CA ILE A 598 -0.65 20.01 -7.55
C ILE A 598 -0.38 19.40 -8.93
N PRO A 599 -1.35 19.40 -9.88
CA PRO A 599 -1.19 18.77 -11.19
C PRO A 599 0.07 19.18 -11.95
N GLN A 600 0.45 20.45 -11.86
CA GLN A 600 1.64 20.98 -12.51
C GLN A 600 2.91 20.25 -12.06
N ILE A 601 3.09 20.03 -10.74
CA ILE A 601 4.25 19.31 -10.20
C ILE A 601 4.12 17.80 -10.50
N LEU A 602 2.95 17.20 -10.26
CA LEU A 602 2.72 15.78 -10.49
C LEU A 602 3.08 15.35 -11.91
N TYR A 603 2.68 16.16 -12.92
CA TYR A 603 2.93 15.85 -14.31
C TYR A 603 4.32 16.27 -14.79
N HIS A 604 4.80 17.45 -14.39
CA HIS A 604 6.10 17.96 -14.83
C HIS A 604 7.27 17.25 -14.15
N SER A 605 7.23 17.12 -12.83
CA SER A 605 8.37 16.63 -12.03
C SER A 605 8.32 15.13 -11.78
N PHE A 606 7.13 14.55 -11.61
CA PHE A 606 6.99 13.16 -11.13
C PHE A 606 6.46 12.18 -12.17
N LEU A 607 5.87 12.61 -13.28
CA LEU A 607 5.50 11.69 -14.35
C LEU A 607 6.68 11.29 -15.26
N PRO A 608 7.75 12.10 -15.45
CA PRO A 608 8.93 11.64 -16.15
C PRO A 608 9.73 10.56 -15.39
N THR A 609 10.46 9.71 -16.11
CA THR A 609 11.32 8.63 -15.56
C THR A 609 12.80 8.83 -15.87
N ASN A 610 13.21 10.06 -16.19
CA ASN A 610 14.59 10.41 -16.51
C ASN A 610 15.43 10.79 -15.28
N THR A 611 14.80 10.87 -14.11
CA THR A 611 15.41 11.12 -12.80
C THR A 611 15.24 9.90 -11.88
N PRO A 612 16.08 9.74 -10.84
CA PRO A 612 15.83 8.78 -9.76
C PRO A 612 14.46 8.99 -9.11
N ARG A 613 13.86 7.90 -8.61
CA ARG A 613 12.64 8.00 -7.79
C ARG A 613 12.94 8.81 -6.52
N ILE A 614 12.03 9.69 -6.12
CA ILE A 614 12.09 10.36 -4.82
C ILE A 614 10.88 9.97 -3.97
N MET A 615 10.94 10.25 -2.66
CA MET A 615 9.76 10.06 -1.81
C MET A 615 8.77 11.19 -2.07
N LEU A 616 7.49 10.88 -2.20
CA LEU A 616 6.40 11.85 -2.32
C LEU A 616 5.40 11.63 -1.19
N ARG A 617 5.23 12.65 -0.34
CA ARG A 617 4.24 12.61 0.74
C ARG A 617 2.83 12.47 0.16
N ASN A 618 2.16 11.37 0.48
CA ASN A 618 0.99 10.84 -0.23
C ASN A 618 -0.38 11.23 0.37
N SER A 619 -0.43 11.78 1.58
CA SER A 619 -1.67 12.08 2.33
C SER A 619 -1.45 13.15 3.38
N ASP A 620 -2.45 13.99 3.72
CA ASP A 620 -2.35 14.98 4.81
C ASP A 620 -1.71 14.44 6.11
N ASP A 621 -1.26 15.35 6.97
CA ASP A 621 -0.45 15.01 8.13
C ASP A 621 -1.12 13.95 9.04
N PHE A 622 -0.29 13.11 9.64
CA PHE A 622 -0.69 12.25 10.74
C PHE A 622 -0.94 13.11 11.98
N PHE A 623 -2.21 13.20 12.39
CA PHE A 623 -2.65 13.92 13.58
C PHE A 623 -2.84 12.93 14.77
N PRO A 624 -1.85 12.80 15.68
CA PRO A 624 -1.93 11.83 16.78
C PRO A 624 -3.15 12.05 17.69
N ASP A 625 -3.56 13.30 17.89
CA ASP A 625 -4.61 13.68 18.84
C ASP A 625 -6.02 13.74 18.23
N VAL A 626 -6.19 13.31 16.97
CA VAL A 626 -7.50 13.34 16.28
C VAL A 626 -7.93 11.91 15.94
N PRO A 627 -8.67 11.21 16.82
CA PRO A 627 -8.98 9.79 16.68
C PRO A 627 -9.68 9.40 15.35
N THR A 628 -10.54 10.28 14.84
CA THR A 628 -11.28 10.06 13.58
C THR A 628 -10.38 10.17 12.34
N SER A 629 -9.19 10.76 12.47
CA SER A 629 -8.25 10.91 11.35
C SER A 629 -7.53 9.61 11.02
N HIS A 630 -7.31 8.69 11.97
CA HIS A 630 -6.46 7.51 11.75
C HIS A 630 -6.97 6.56 10.66
N PRO A 631 -8.25 6.10 10.68
CA PRO A 631 -8.73 5.22 9.63
C PRO A 631 -8.85 5.96 8.30
N TRP A 632 -9.22 7.25 8.31
CA TRP A 632 -9.27 8.10 7.14
C TRP A 632 -7.89 8.29 6.48
N HIS A 633 -6.83 8.49 7.27
CA HIS A 633 -5.45 8.65 6.81
C HIS A 633 -5.00 7.45 5.98
N VAL A 634 -5.21 6.24 6.51
CA VAL A 634 -4.85 4.99 5.81
C VAL A 634 -5.75 4.77 4.58
N PHE A 635 -7.04 5.09 4.69
CA PHE A 635 -7.98 5.02 3.57
C PHE A 635 -7.58 5.95 2.42
N ALA A 636 -7.26 7.21 2.73
CA ALA A 636 -6.85 8.21 1.75
C ALA A 636 -5.55 7.82 1.06
N ASN A 637 -4.53 7.41 1.83
CA ASN A 637 -3.26 6.92 1.28
C ASN A 637 -3.44 5.77 0.29
N ALA A 638 -4.21 4.74 0.69
CA ALA A 638 -4.42 3.55 -0.12
C ALA A 638 -5.13 3.85 -1.44
N HIS A 639 -6.03 4.85 -1.46
CA HIS A 639 -6.72 5.27 -2.67
C HIS A 639 -5.86 6.22 -3.53
N SER A 640 -5.14 7.16 -2.93
CA SER A 640 -4.18 8.03 -3.65
C SER A 640 -3.10 7.20 -4.35
N ALA A 641 -2.70 6.07 -3.76
CA ALA A 641 -1.76 5.12 -4.36
C ALA A 641 -2.23 4.54 -5.71
N LEU A 642 -3.54 4.49 -6.00
CA LEU A 642 -4.05 4.09 -7.32
C LEU A 642 -3.52 5.00 -8.43
N PHE A 643 -3.31 6.29 -8.13
CA PHE A 643 -2.73 7.26 -9.05
C PHE A 643 -1.21 7.34 -8.90
N VAL A 644 -0.71 7.46 -7.67
CA VAL A 644 0.72 7.70 -7.38
C VAL A 644 1.62 6.55 -7.83
N GLN A 645 1.14 5.30 -7.87
CA GLN A 645 1.90 4.17 -8.42
C GLN A 645 2.38 4.38 -9.88
N HIS A 646 1.70 5.26 -10.63
CA HIS A 646 2.04 5.57 -12.01
C HIS A 646 2.99 6.77 -12.14
N LEU A 647 3.48 7.32 -11.04
CA LEU A 647 4.50 8.36 -11.01
C LEU A 647 5.87 7.74 -10.69
N ASN A 648 6.94 8.47 -10.98
CA ASN A 648 8.32 8.13 -10.68
C ASN A 648 8.70 8.51 -9.23
N VAL A 649 7.92 8.03 -8.27
CA VAL A 649 8.07 8.33 -6.84
C VAL A 649 7.81 7.09 -6.00
N LEU A 650 8.25 7.13 -4.74
CA LEU A 650 7.80 6.22 -3.70
C LEU A 650 6.77 6.94 -2.83
N PRO A 651 5.56 6.38 -2.63
CA PRO A 651 4.53 7.01 -1.83
C PRO A 651 4.92 6.96 -0.37
N ASP A 652 5.08 8.13 0.23
CA ASP A 652 5.36 8.31 1.64
C ASP A 652 4.05 8.52 2.40
N TRP A 653 3.70 7.56 3.26
CA TRP A 653 2.44 7.53 4.02
C TRP A 653 2.49 8.31 5.33
N ASP A 654 3.52 9.14 5.49
CA ASP A 654 3.79 10.03 6.61
C ASP A 654 4.25 9.31 7.90
N MET A 655 4.86 10.09 8.80
CA MET A 655 5.28 9.64 10.12
C MET A 655 4.11 9.05 10.92
N PHE A 656 4.43 8.26 11.94
CA PHE A 656 3.46 7.89 12.97
C PHE A 656 4.14 7.63 14.31
N GLN A 657 3.33 7.58 15.37
CA GLN A 657 3.76 7.22 16.71
C GLN A 657 3.48 5.73 16.97
N THR A 658 4.48 5.02 17.49
CA THR A 658 4.40 3.60 17.84
C THR A 658 3.69 3.36 19.17
N SER A 659 3.49 4.42 19.95
CA SER A 659 2.76 4.38 21.22
C SER A 659 1.47 5.18 21.10
N HIS A 660 0.45 4.52 20.56
CA HIS A 660 -0.87 5.09 20.31
C HIS A 660 -1.91 3.97 20.19
N GLU A 661 -3.20 4.25 20.41
CA GLU A 661 -4.26 3.23 20.29
C GLU A 661 -4.40 2.64 18.87
N TYR A 662 -3.93 3.37 17.86
CA TYR A 662 -3.88 2.95 16.46
C TYR A 662 -2.46 2.60 15.99
N SER A 663 -1.48 2.45 16.89
CA SER A 663 -0.07 2.29 16.49
C SER A 663 0.14 1.05 15.61
N GLY A 664 -0.42 -0.10 16.00
CA GLY A 664 -0.37 -1.32 15.20
C GLY A 664 -1.07 -1.16 13.83
N PHE A 665 -2.19 -0.45 13.81
CA PHE A 665 -2.95 -0.17 12.58
C PHE A 665 -2.11 0.66 11.60
N HIS A 666 -1.44 1.71 12.09
CA HIS A 666 -0.53 2.52 11.29
C HIS A 666 0.74 1.76 10.88
N ALA A 667 1.36 1.00 11.79
CA ALA A 667 2.53 0.19 11.49
C ALA A 667 2.26 -0.80 10.35
N ALA A 668 1.16 -1.55 10.43
CA ALA A 668 0.75 -2.47 9.37
C ALA A 668 0.51 -1.76 8.04
N ALA A 669 -0.15 -0.61 8.06
CA ALA A 669 -0.39 0.22 6.87
C ALA A 669 0.93 0.65 6.21
N ARG A 670 1.91 1.12 6.98
CA ARG A 670 3.23 1.51 6.47
C ARG A 670 4.01 0.29 5.94
N CYS A 671 3.97 -0.85 6.63
CA CYS A 671 4.63 -2.08 6.16
C CYS A 671 4.13 -2.53 4.78
N VAL A 672 2.81 -2.46 4.52
CA VAL A 672 2.25 -2.87 3.22
C VAL A 672 2.25 -1.76 2.17
N SER A 673 2.66 -0.53 2.50
CA SER A 673 2.60 0.63 1.61
C SER A 673 3.56 0.58 0.42
N GLY A 674 4.67 -0.16 0.54
CA GLY A 674 5.79 -0.11 -0.41
C GLY A 674 6.63 1.18 -0.33
N GLY A 675 6.36 2.05 0.65
CA GLY A 675 7.07 3.30 0.93
C GLY A 675 7.98 3.23 2.17
N PRO A 676 8.58 4.37 2.56
CA PRO A 676 9.42 4.45 3.76
C PRO A 676 8.59 4.29 5.04
N ILE A 677 9.26 3.98 6.14
CA ILE A 677 8.68 4.04 7.49
C ILE A 677 9.56 4.93 8.35
N TYR A 678 8.95 5.96 8.91
CA TYR A 678 9.61 6.77 9.91
C TYR A 678 8.70 7.04 11.11
N ILE A 679 9.31 6.92 12.28
CA ILE A 679 8.64 7.08 13.57
C ILE A 679 8.88 8.47 14.14
N THR A 680 7.96 8.94 14.97
CA THR A 680 8.04 10.27 15.61
C THR A 680 7.63 10.17 17.09
N ASP A 681 8.18 9.15 17.76
CA ASP A 681 7.91 8.89 19.17
C ASP A 681 8.59 9.91 20.07
N TYR A 682 7.91 10.30 21.16
CA TYR A 682 8.57 10.97 22.26
C TYR A 682 9.64 10.05 22.87
N PRO A 683 10.83 10.56 23.19
CA PRO A 683 11.85 9.79 23.89
C PRO A 683 11.28 9.14 25.16
N GLY A 684 11.56 7.86 25.38
CA GLY A 684 11.01 7.09 26.50
C GLY A 684 9.60 6.51 26.29
N SER A 685 8.91 6.83 25.19
CA SER A 685 7.52 6.40 24.97
C SER A 685 7.33 5.32 23.90
N SER A 686 8.37 4.89 23.20
CA SER A 686 8.29 3.95 22.08
C SER A 686 7.78 2.55 22.44
N ASP A 687 6.95 1.95 21.57
CA ASP A 687 6.63 0.52 21.62
C ASP A 687 7.69 -0.29 20.87
N ILE A 688 8.68 -0.77 21.62
CA ILE A 688 9.82 -1.53 21.10
C ILE A 688 9.38 -2.84 20.41
N LYS A 689 8.33 -3.49 20.92
CA LYS A 689 7.83 -4.75 20.32
C LYS A 689 7.20 -4.48 18.96
N LEU A 690 6.43 -3.40 18.86
CA LEU A 690 5.85 -2.98 17.59
C LEU A 690 6.95 -2.60 16.59
N ILE A 691 7.96 -1.83 17.00
CA ILE A 691 9.11 -1.49 16.14
C ILE A 691 9.78 -2.76 15.60
N HIS A 692 10.10 -3.72 16.47
CA HIS A 692 10.68 -4.99 16.02
C HIS A 692 9.75 -5.86 15.17
N SER A 693 8.43 -5.60 15.13
CA SER A 693 7.52 -6.30 14.23
C SER A 693 7.53 -5.74 12.80
N MET A 694 7.94 -4.48 12.63
CA MET A 694 8.05 -3.81 11.32
C MET A 694 9.49 -3.77 10.78
N THR A 695 10.49 -3.95 11.66
CA THR A 695 11.91 -3.87 11.29
C THR A 695 12.69 -5.15 11.55
N ALA A 696 13.88 -5.25 10.96
CA ALA A 696 14.89 -6.26 11.22
C ALA A 696 16.28 -5.62 11.23
N ARG A 697 17.30 -6.35 11.70
CA ARG A 697 18.69 -5.90 11.57
C ARG A 697 19.26 -6.44 10.26
N ASN A 698 19.98 -5.62 9.50
CA ASN A 698 20.76 -6.12 8.37
C ASN A 698 22.14 -6.63 8.84
N PRO A 699 22.94 -7.30 7.99
CA PRO A 699 24.28 -7.76 8.36
C PRO A 699 25.24 -6.67 8.86
N ARG A 700 24.98 -5.39 8.54
CA ARG A 700 25.77 -4.24 9.02
C ARG A 700 25.32 -3.71 10.39
N GLY A 701 24.27 -4.30 10.97
CA GLY A 701 23.72 -3.91 12.26
C GLY A 701 22.76 -2.71 12.19
N GLU A 702 22.39 -2.23 11.00
CA GLU A 702 21.40 -1.17 10.83
C GLU A 702 19.98 -1.70 11.04
N THR A 703 19.08 -0.87 11.58
CA THR A 703 17.66 -1.22 11.67
C THR A 703 16.96 -0.87 10.36
N VAL A 704 16.56 -1.90 9.62
CA VAL A 704 15.92 -1.79 8.30
C VAL A 704 14.46 -2.20 8.35
N ILE A 705 13.64 -1.61 7.49
CA ILE A 705 12.26 -1.98 7.26
C ILE A 705 12.20 -3.12 6.23
N LEU A 706 11.14 -3.92 6.28
CA LEU A 706 10.89 -4.98 5.29
C LEU A 706 9.91 -4.47 4.24
N ARG A 707 10.39 -3.51 3.43
CA ARG A 707 9.60 -2.83 2.40
C ARG A 707 9.31 -3.77 1.22
N PRO A 708 8.04 -3.92 0.81
CA PRO A 708 7.67 -4.58 -0.44
C PRO A 708 8.21 -3.84 -1.67
N SER A 709 8.57 -4.57 -2.73
CA SER A 709 9.02 -3.98 -4.00
C SER A 709 7.93 -3.15 -4.70
N ASN A 710 6.66 -3.51 -4.54
CA ASN A 710 5.53 -2.83 -5.18
C ASN A 710 4.81 -1.88 -4.22
N VAL A 711 4.22 -0.82 -4.79
CA VAL A 711 3.36 0.11 -4.06
C VAL A 711 2.08 -0.59 -3.58
N GLY A 712 1.79 -0.46 -2.30
CA GLY A 712 0.53 -0.87 -1.68
C GLY A 712 -0.61 0.06 -2.05
N LYS A 713 -1.74 -0.50 -2.48
CA LYS A 713 -2.93 0.25 -2.88
C LYS A 713 -4.21 -0.46 -2.50
N THR A 714 -5.32 0.28 -2.44
CA THR A 714 -6.63 -0.31 -2.19
C THR A 714 -6.98 -1.34 -3.26
N LEU A 715 -7.59 -2.46 -2.86
CA LEU A 715 -8.18 -3.44 -3.79
C LEU A 715 -9.66 -3.15 -4.08
N ASP A 716 -10.24 -2.20 -3.37
CA ASP A 716 -11.68 -1.88 -3.36
C ASP A 716 -11.92 -0.46 -3.85
N VAL A 717 -11.67 -0.22 -5.14
CA VAL A 717 -11.71 1.11 -5.76
C VAL A 717 -13.00 1.88 -5.50
N TYR A 718 -14.15 1.19 -5.43
CA TYR A 718 -15.49 1.79 -5.33
C TYR A 718 -16.17 1.64 -3.96
N ASP A 719 -15.47 1.11 -2.95
CA ASP A 719 -16.02 1.04 -1.60
C ASP A 719 -15.75 2.37 -0.89
N SER A 720 -16.81 3.08 -0.51
CA SER A 720 -16.68 4.36 0.20
C SER A 720 -16.26 4.18 1.65
N TYR A 721 -15.70 5.22 2.24
CA TYR A 721 -15.32 5.23 3.66
C TYR A 721 -16.54 4.99 4.58
N GLU A 722 -17.67 5.62 4.25
CA GLU A 722 -18.93 5.56 5.00
C GLU A 722 -19.58 4.16 4.98
N SER A 723 -19.20 3.30 4.03
CA SER A 723 -19.68 1.92 3.98
C SER A 723 -19.24 1.10 5.20
N GLY A 724 -18.23 1.56 5.96
CA GLY A 724 -17.73 0.86 7.16
C GLY A 724 -17.18 -0.53 6.85
N SER A 725 -16.71 -0.71 5.63
CA SER A 725 -16.18 -1.96 5.11
C SER A 725 -14.71 -2.12 5.47
N VAL A 726 -14.23 -3.36 5.69
CA VAL A 726 -12.78 -3.61 5.80
C VAL A 726 -12.07 -3.07 4.56
N LEU A 727 -11.14 -2.15 4.79
CA LEU A 727 -10.21 -1.63 3.79
C LEU A 727 -9.13 -2.68 3.54
N ARG A 728 -8.91 -2.99 2.27
CA ARG A 728 -7.91 -3.98 1.84
C ARG A 728 -6.82 -3.29 1.05
N VAL A 729 -5.58 -3.35 1.55
CA VAL A 729 -4.40 -2.80 0.88
C VAL A 729 -3.56 -3.97 0.38
N GLY A 730 -3.46 -4.11 -0.94
CA GLY A 730 -2.71 -5.19 -1.57
C GLY A 730 -1.34 -4.71 -2.07
N THR A 731 -0.31 -5.55 -1.91
CA THR A 731 1.02 -5.39 -2.50
C THR A 731 1.62 -6.76 -2.84
N TYR A 732 2.73 -6.78 -3.56
CA TYR A 732 3.46 -7.98 -3.96
C TYR A 732 4.96 -7.71 -3.85
N ASP A 733 5.72 -8.72 -3.43
CA ASP A 733 7.17 -8.63 -3.34
C ASP A 733 7.85 -9.81 -4.05
N GLY A 734 8.92 -9.52 -4.79
CA GLY A 734 9.70 -10.50 -5.53
C GLY A 734 9.25 -10.70 -6.99
N ARG A 735 9.80 -11.72 -7.64
CA ARG A 735 9.51 -12.03 -9.05
C ARG A 735 8.14 -12.68 -9.22
N ALA A 736 7.54 -12.59 -10.41
CA ALA A 736 6.32 -13.32 -10.72
C ALA A 736 6.45 -14.82 -10.41
N ASP A 737 5.36 -15.44 -9.95
CA ASP A 737 5.22 -16.85 -9.60
C ASP A 737 6.01 -17.38 -8.39
N VAL A 738 7.11 -16.74 -8.00
CA VAL A 738 7.95 -17.14 -6.85
C VAL A 738 7.89 -16.15 -5.69
N GLY A 739 7.45 -14.92 -5.95
CA GLY A 739 7.27 -13.87 -4.96
C GLY A 739 6.05 -14.10 -4.08
N THR A 740 5.88 -13.20 -3.10
CA THR A 740 4.83 -13.29 -2.09
C THR A 740 3.81 -12.18 -2.26
N GLY A 741 2.55 -12.59 -2.37
CA GLY A 741 1.41 -11.68 -2.28
C GLY A 741 1.15 -11.26 -0.85
N MET A 742 0.88 -9.98 -0.61
CA MET A 742 0.52 -9.48 0.72
C MET A 742 -0.75 -8.64 0.68
N MET A 743 -1.54 -8.73 1.74
CA MET A 743 -2.74 -7.94 1.91
C MET A 743 -2.88 -7.49 3.37
N GLY A 744 -2.81 -6.18 3.59
CA GLY A 744 -3.26 -5.57 4.84
C GLY A 744 -4.79 -5.47 4.86
N VAL A 745 -5.42 -5.88 5.95
CA VAL A 745 -6.85 -5.76 6.19
C VAL A 745 -7.07 -4.85 7.39
N PHE A 746 -7.87 -3.80 7.22
CA PHE A 746 -8.02 -2.71 8.20
C PHE A 746 -9.49 -2.46 8.48
N ASN A 747 -9.88 -2.51 9.75
CA ASN A 747 -11.23 -2.13 10.15
C ASN A 747 -11.34 -0.62 10.29
N VAL A 748 -11.99 0.03 9.32
CA VAL A 748 -12.27 1.47 9.34
C VAL A 748 -13.63 1.81 9.97
N ALA A 749 -14.39 0.81 10.43
CA ALA A 749 -15.66 1.01 11.10
C ALA A 749 -15.51 1.05 12.63
N GLU A 750 -16.49 1.68 13.29
CA GLU A 750 -16.60 1.74 14.74
C GLU A 750 -17.31 0.50 15.35
N ARG A 751 -17.24 -0.64 14.67
CA ARG A 751 -17.81 -1.93 15.11
C ARG A 751 -16.94 -3.10 14.66
N ASP A 752 -17.10 -4.26 15.28
CA ASP A 752 -16.47 -5.49 14.82
C ASP A 752 -16.94 -5.86 13.40
N VAL A 753 -16.01 -6.26 12.55
CA VAL A 753 -16.31 -6.68 11.17
C VAL A 753 -15.86 -8.12 10.96
N ASN A 754 -16.81 -8.97 10.55
CA ASN A 754 -16.56 -10.34 10.12
C ASN A 754 -16.64 -10.40 8.61
N PHE A 755 -15.68 -11.07 7.97
CA PHE A 755 -15.64 -11.16 6.52
C PHE A 755 -14.93 -12.43 6.06
N MET A 756 -15.20 -12.81 4.81
CA MET A 756 -14.54 -13.91 4.11
C MET A 756 -14.03 -13.43 2.77
N LEU A 757 -12.85 -13.89 2.38
CA LEU A 757 -12.23 -13.55 1.11
C LEU A 757 -11.67 -14.80 0.45
N PRO A 758 -11.77 -14.91 -0.89
CA PRO A 758 -11.01 -15.91 -1.59
C PRO A 758 -9.54 -15.51 -1.65
N VAL A 759 -8.66 -16.49 -1.58
CA VAL A 759 -7.20 -16.27 -1.64
C VAL A 759 -6.76 -15.55 -2.91
N THR A 760 -7.53 -15.65 -4.00
CA THR A 760 -7.30 -14.94 -5.27
C THR A 760 -7.46 -13.42 -5.18
N ARG A 761 -7.94 -12.88 -4.04
CA ARG A 761 -7.90 -11.44 -3.78
C ARG A 761 -6.54 -10.96 -3.30
N ILE A 762 -5.66 -11.85 -2.85
CA ILE A 762 -4.30 -11.47 -2.48
C ILE A 762 -3.48 -11.35 -3.77
N PRO A 763 -2.78 -10.21 -4.01
CA PRO A 763 -2.01 -10.01 -5.24
C PRO A 763 -1.04 -11.15 -5.54
N GLY A 764 -0.85 -11.49 -6.82
CA GLY A 764 0.03 -12.59 -7.24
C GLY A 764 -0.54 -14.00 -7.13
N VAL A 765 -1.66 -14.19 -6.42
CA VAL A 765 -2.38 -15.47 -6.41
C VAL A 765 -3.22 -15.62 -7.69
N THR A 766 -2.91 -16.63 -8.49
CA THR A 766 -3.56 -16.87 -9.78
C THR A 766 -4.51 -18.07 -9.74
N LEU A 767 -5.55 -18.03 -10.57
CA LEU A 767 -6.45 -19.17 -10.77
C LEU A 767 -5.77 -20.24 -11.63
N ASN A 768 -5.90 -21.50 -11.23
CA ASN A 768 -5.53 -22.62 -12.08
C ASN A 768 -6.60 -22.86 -13.16
N ALA A 769 -6.18 -23.25 -14.35
CA ALA A 769 -7.13 -23.66 -15.39
C ALA A 769 -7.81 -24.97 -14.98
N ALA A 770 -9.08 -25.13 -15.35
CA ALA A 770 -9.86 -26.32 -14.99
C ALA A 770 -9.22 -27.62 -15.50
N ASP A 771 -8.59 -27.56 -16.67
CA ASP A 771 -7.98 -28.69 -17.36
C ASP A 771 -6.49 -28.90 -16.99
N SER A 772 -5.91 -28.06 -16.12
CA SER A 772 -4.51 -28.21 -15.70
C SER A 772 -4.29 -29.52 -14.93
N PRO A 773 -3.26 -30.31 -15.28
CA PRO A 773 -2.86 -31.50 -14.53
C PRO A 773 -2.66 -31.18 -13.05
N VAL A 774 -3.11 -32.07 -12.16
CA VAL A 774 -3.03 -31.85 -10.69
C VAL A 774 -1.60 -31.56 -10.23
N THR A 775 -0.62 -32.18 -10.87
CA THR A 775 0.82 -32.01 -10.59
C THR A 775 1.38 -30.66 -10.99
N GLU A 776 0.73 -29.92 -11.87
CA GLU A 776 1.15 -28.59 -12.37
C GLU A 776 0.36 -27.45 -11.72
N ARG A 777 -0.61 -27.77 -10.85
CA ARG A 777 -1.44 -26.75 -10.19
C ARG A 777 -0.63 -25.99 -9.16
N LYS A 778 -0.63 -24.68 -9.30
CA LYS A 778 -0.05 -23.77 -8.31
C LYS A 778 -0.92 -23.78 -7.04
N CYS A 779 -0.26 -23.80 -5.89
CA CYS A 779 -0.90 -23.73 -4.59
C CYS A 779 -0.17 -22.73 -3.69
N TRP A 780 -0.91 -22.20 -2.72
CA TRP A 780 -0.43 -21.18 -1.81
C TRP A 780 -0.80 -21.53 -0.38
N VAL A 781 0.04 -21.15 0.56
CA VAL A 781 -0.28 -21.10 1.98
C VAL A 781 -0.44 -19.65 2.39
N VAL A 782 -1.47 -19.35 3.18
CA VAL A 782 -1.72 -17.99 3.68
C VAL A 782 -1.37 -17.93 5.16
N ARG A 783 -0.52 -16.96 5.53
CA ARG A 783 -0.13 -16.70 6.91
C ARG A 783 -0.75 -15.40 7.40
N SER A 784 -1.39 -15.41 8.57
CA SER A 784 -1.79 -14.21 9.30
C SER A 784 -0.67 -13.76 10.24
N HIS A 785 -0.38 -12.46 10.27
CA HIS A 785 0.58 -11.88 11.21
C HIS A 785 0.01 -11.90 12.64
N MET A 786 -1.22 -11.42 12.83
CA MET A 786 -1.81 -11.23 14.15
C MET A 786 -2.10 -12.55 14.86
N SER A 787 -2.75 -13.51 14.19
CA SER A 787 -3.08 -14.80 14.80
C SER A 787 -1.94 -15.82 14.73
N ARG A 788 -0.92 -15.53 13.90
CA ARG A 788 0.18 -16.45 13.55
C ARG A 788 -0.28 -17.76 12.90
N ARG A 789 -1.55 -17.85 12.49
CA ARG A 789 -2.10 -19.03 11.82
C ARG A 789 -1.60 -19.12 10.39
N VAL A 790 -1.38 -20.34 9.92
CA VAL A 790 -1.02 -20.67 8.54
C VAL A 790 -2.03 -21.67 8.00
N THR A 791 -2.57 -21.41 6.81
CA THR A 791 -3.50 -22.35 6.14
C THR A 791 -2.76 -23.62 5.69
N GLY A 792 -3.50 -24.68 5.35
CA GLY A 792 -2.97 -25.70 4.45
C GLY A 792 -2.79 -25.14 3.04
N PRO A 793 -2.18 -25.88 2.10
CA PRO A 793 -2.10 -25.47 0.70
C PRO A 793 -3.50 -25.28 0.12
N ILE A 794 -3.74 -24.11 -0.45
CA ILE A 794 -4.97 -23.77 -1.14
C ILE A 794 -4.67 -23.73 -2.63
N THR A 795 -5.43 -24.48 -3.41
CA THR A 795 -5.38 -24.48 -4.88
C THR A 795 -6.57 -23.67 -5.41
N PRO A 796 -6.36 -22.42 -5.84
CA PRO A 796 -7.43 -21.57 -6.33
C PRO A 796 -7.95 -22.09 -7.68
N MET A 797 -9.25 -22.34 -7.76
CA MET A 797 -9.96 -22.79 -8.96
C MET A 797 -11.35 -22.16 -9.03
N LEU A 798 -12.08 -22.41 -10.13
CA LEU A 798 -13.48 -22.02 -10.29
C LEU A 798 -14.39 -23.26 -10.32
N PRO A 799 -15.60 -23.20 -9.71
CA PRO A 799 -16.08 -22.13 -8.85
C PRO A 799 -15.29 -22.03 -7.53
N VAL A 800 -15.41 -20.89 -6.84
CA VAL A 800 -14.73 -20.62 -5.58
C VAL A 800 -15.58 -21.19 -4.44
N GLY A 801 -15.24 -22.38 -3.97
CA GLY A 801 -15.86 -23.00 -2.80
C GLY A 801 -15.21 -22.60 -1.47
N GLY A 802 -15.81 -23.04 -0.37
CA GLY A 802 -15.41 -22.68 1.00
C GLY A 802 -13.98 -23.04 1.35
N GLY A 803 -13.43 -24.12 0.79
CA GLY A 803 -12.03 -24.52 0.98
C GLY A 803 -11.00 -23.55 0.39
N MET A 804 -11.42 -22.61 -0.45
CA MET A 804 -10.59 -21.56 -1.04
C MET A 804 -10.76 -20.19 -0.35
N LEU A 805 -11.62 -20.14 0.66
CA LEU A 805 -11.93 -18.92 1.41
C LEU A 805 -11.16 -18.89 2.73
N VAL A 806 -10.71 -17.69 3.08
CA VAL A 806 -10.18 -17.35 4.39
C VAL A 806 -11.17 -16.43 5.11
N GLN A 807 -11.40 -16.68 6.40
CA GLN A 807 -12.32 -15.94 7.25
C GLN A 807 -11.55 -15.17 8.32
N ALA A 808 -11.96 -13.93 8.56
CA ALA A 808 -11.40 -13.08 9.61
C ALA A 808 -12.47 -12.27 10.35
N ASN A 809 -12.13 -11.94 11.59
CA ASN A 809 -12.83 -10.99 12.44
C ASN A 809 -11.83 -9.91 12.87
N LEU A 810 -12.20 -8.65 12.67
CA LEU A 810 -11.44 -7.51 13.15
C LEU A 810 -12.31 -6.70 14.10
N GLY A 811 -11.85 -6.50 15.33
CA GLY A 811 -12.47 -5.57 16.27
C GLY A 811 -12.31 -4.11 15.82
N VAL A 812 -12.90 -3.17 16.56
CA VAL A 812 -12.67 -1.72 16.33
C VAL A 812 -11.17 -1.41 16.37
N ARG A 813 -10.66 -0.63 15.40
CA ARG A 813 -9.22 -0.36 15.20
C ARG A 813 -8.38 -1.61 14.85
N GLY A 814 -9.03 -2.74 14.64
CA GLY A 814 -8.39 -4.00 14.32
C GLY A 814 -7.78 -3.99 12.93
N PHE A 815 -6.65 -4.66 12.80
CA PHE A 815 -5.94 -4.86 11.55
C PHE A 815 -5.31 -6.25 11.51
N ASP A 816 -4.88 -6.70 10.33
CA ASP A 816 -3.98 -7.85 10.15
C ASP A 816 -3.22 -7.70 8.82
N VAL A 817 -2.10 -8.42 8.69
CA VAL A 817 -1.35 -8.55 7.43
C VAL A 817 -1.30 -10.01 7.05
N TRP A 818 -1.79 -10.33 5.85
CA TRP A 818 -1.78 -11.68 5.32
C TRP A 818 -0.73 -11.81 4.22
N SER A 819 0.05 -12.89 4.27
CA SER A 819 1.02 -13.24 3.23
C SER A 819 0.59 -14.53 2.55
N ALA A 820 0.34 -14.50 1.25
CA ALA A 820 0.11 -15.67 0.41
C ALA A 820 1.44 -16.10 -0.22
N VAL A 821 2.03 -17.16 0.33
CA VAL A 821 3.34 -17.66 -0.07
C VAL A 821 3.14 -18.86 -1.03
N PRO A 822 3.77 -18.85 -2.21
CA PRO A 822 3.67 -19.98 -3.13
C PRO A 822 4.28 -21.24 -2.51
N VAL A 823 3.60 -22.36 -2.72
CA VAL A 823 4.09 -23.68 -2.32
C VAL A 823 4.81 -24.30 -3.51
N HIS A 824 6.08 -24.59 -3.32
CA HIS A 824 6.93 -25.26 -4.28
C HIS A 824 6.94 -26.76 -4.01
N GLY A 825 6.99 -27.57 -5.07
CA GLY A 825 7.36 -28.97 -4.96
C GLY A 825 6.34 -29.96 -5.52
N ALA A 826 6.04 -30.96 -4.68
CA ALA A 826 5.90 -32.38 -5.01
C ALA A 826 7.25 -33.06 -5.36
N PHE A 827 8.34 -32.60 -4.73
CA PHE A 827 9.68 -33.15 -4.92
C PHE A 827 9.73 -34.61 -4.45
N ASP A 828 10.21 -35.50 -5.32
CA ASP A 828 10.37 -36.93 -5.04
C ASP A 828 11.66 -37.18 -4.26
N LEU A 829 11.52 -37.55 -2.98
CA LEU A 829 12.65 -37.91 -2.10
C LEU A 829 12.98 -39.41 -2.15
N GLY A 830 12.37 -40.15 -3.07
CA GLY A 830 12.44 -41.60 -3.15
C GLY A 830 11.57 -42.30 -2.11
N ARG A 831 11.35 -43.61 -2.30
CA ARG A 831 10.53 -44.46 -1.41
C ARG A 831 9.09 -43.94 -1.21
N GLU A 832 8.46 -43.45 -2.27
CA GLU A 832 7.09 -42.90 -2.26
C GLU A 832 6.90 -41.67 -1.35
N ARG A 833 7.99 -41.02 -0.93
CA ARG A 833 7.94 -39.78 -0.16
C ARG A 833 7.94 -38.57 -1.09
N SER A 834 6.99 -37.67 -0.84
CA SER A 834 6.89 -36.40 -1.58
C SER A 834 6.92 -35.21 -0.62
N LEU A 835 7.73 -34.21 -0.96
CA LEU A 835 7.93 -33.00 -0.17
C LEU A 835 7.40 -31.76 -0.91
N ARG A 836 6.62 -30.95 -0.20
CA ARG A 836 6.23 -29.59 -0.58
C ARG A 836 6.81 -28.60 0.43
N VAL A 837 7.24 -27.43 -0.04
CA VAL A 837 7.85 -26.39 0.80
C VAL A 837 7.38 -24.99 0.41
N ALA A 838 7.33 -24.08 1.37
CA ALA A 838 7.08 -22.66 1.15
C ALA A 838 7.99 -21.83 2.07
N VAL A 839 8.76 -20.90 1.50
CA VAL A 839 9.70 -20.06 2.25
C VAL A 839 8.96 -18.80 2.72
N MET A 840 8.67 -18.72 4.01
CA MET A 840 7.80 -17.69 4.59
C MET A 840 8.49 -16.34 4.81
N GLY A 841 9.81 -16.31 4.74
CA GLY A 841 10.63 -15.17 5.18
C GLY A 841 10.76 -15.09 6.70
N LEU A 842 10.98 -13.88 7.22
CA LEU A 842 11.18 -13.66 8.65
C LEU A 842 9.86 -13.75 9.45
N LEU A 843 9.78 -14.72 10.36
CA LEU A 843 8.66 -14.90 11.26
C LEU A 843 8.60 -13.77 12.31
N GLY A 844 7.39 -13.48 12.78
CA GLY A 844 7.14 -12.41 13.75
C GLY A 844 7.17 -10.99 13.17
N LYS A 845 7.51 -10.84 11.88
CA LYS A 845 7.45 -9.57 11.16
C LYS A 845 6.13 -9.42 10.40
N MET A 846 5.65 -8.19 10.21
CA MET A 846 4.41 -7.91 9.47
C MET A 846 4.55 -8.27 7.99
N THR A 847 5.66 -7.86 7.37
CA THR A 847 6.00 -8.13 5.97
C THR A 847 7.29 -8.96 5.84
N GLY A 848 7.41 -9.99 6.69
CA GLY A 848 8.59 -10.85 6.81
C GLY A 848 9.10 -11.46 5.52
N ALA A 849 8.21 -11.70 4.56
CA ALA A 849 8.55 -12.22 3.23
C ALA A 849 9.50 -11.28 2.45
N CYS A 850 9.43 -9.96 2.66
CA CYS A 850 10.28 -8.98 1.98
C CYS A 850 11.74 -9.00 2.44
N ALA A 851 12.07 -9.83 3.44
CA ALA A 851 13.47 -10.09 3.78
C ALA A 851 14.16 -11.02 2.76
N LEU A 852 13.38 -11.75 1.95
CA LEU A 852 13.88 -12.68 0.95
C LEU A 852 14.35 -11.93 -0.29
N VAL A 853 15.57 -12.23 -0.73
CA VAL A 853 16.09 -11.79 -2.03
C VAL A 853 15.82 -12.86 -3.09
N GLY A 854 15.89 -14.12 -2.70
CA GLY A 854 15.57 -15.24 -3.59
C GLY A 854 15.61 -16.59 -2.88
N SER A 855 14.99 -17.58 -3.50
CA SER A 855 15.09 -18.99 -3.09
C SER A 855 15.31 -19.89 -4.29
N ARG A 856 16.06 -20.99 -4.10
CA ARG A 856 16.32 -22.02 -5.11
C ARG A 856 16.13 -23.40 -4.49
N PHE A 857 15.64 -24.33 -5.30
CA PHE A 857 15.30 -25.69 -4.88
C PHE A 857 15.97 -26.68 -5.84
N GLU A 858 16.74 -27.63 -5.32
CA GLU A 858 17.46 -28.62 -6.11
C GLU A 858 17.33 -30.02 -5.48
N VAL A 859 16.89 -31.01 -6.27
CA VAL A 859 16.82 -32.41 -5.80
C VAL A 859 18.15 -33.09 -6.08
N MET A 860 18.84 -33.52 -5.03
CA MET A 860 20.14 -34.18 -5.07
C MET A 860 19.99 -35.70 -4.89
N GLY A 861 20.72 -36.48 -5.69
CA GLY A 861 20.79 -37.93 -5.58
C GLY A 861 21.89 -38.53 -6.47
N PRO A 862 22.21 -39.83 -6.35
CA PRO A 862 23.20 -40.48 -7.18
C PRO A 862 22.65 -40.77 -8.58
N ALA A 863 22.54 -39.72 -9.39
CA ALA A 863 22.53 -39.79 -10.84
C ALA A 863 23.42 -38.63 -11.31
N GLY A 864 24.46 -38.94 -12.08
CA GLY A 864 25.45 -37.96 -12.52
C GLY A 864 24.81 -36.81 -13.30
N GLU A 865 25.53 -35.69 -13.37
CA GLU A 865 25.20 -34.54 -14.20
C GLU A 865 24.80 -34.99 -15.62
N GLY A 866 23.55 -34.74 -16.02
CA GLY A 866 23.19 -34.62 -17.44
C GLY A 866 22.49 -35.76 -18.18
N GLU A 867 21.68 -36.63 -17.57
CA GLU A 867 20.83 -37.57 -18.34
C GLU A 867 19.33 -37.48 -18.01
N GLU A 868 18.55 -36.94 -18.96
CA GLU A 868 17.08 -37.00 -19.03
C GLU A 868 16.60 -38.37 -19.52
N VAL A 869 16.71 -39.45 -18.74
CA VAL A 869 15.94 -40.69 -19.00
C VAL A 869 15.52 -41.36 -17.69
N TRP A 870 14.23 -41.26 -17.36
CA TRP A 870 13.61 -41.94 -16.21
C TRP A 870 13.40 -43.44 -16.51
N SER A 871 14.23 -44.31 -15.94
CA SER A 871 14.00 -45.77 -15.98
C SER A 871 13.34 -46.28 -14.68
N GLU A 872 12.47 -47.28 -14.79
CA GLU A 872 11.74 -47.90 -13.67
C GLU A 872 12.65 -48.51 -12.56
N SER A 873 13.95 -48.69 -12.84
CA SER A 873 14.91 -49.31 -11.91
C SER A 873 15.46 -48.37 -10.82
N GLN A 874 15.11 -47.07 -10.82
CA GLN A 874 15.64 -46.08 -9.86
C GLN A 874 14.66 -45.66 -8.74
N ARG A 875 13.45 -46.24 -8.66
CA ARG A 875 12.39 -45.86 -7.69
C ARG A 875 12.70 -46.09 -6.18
N GLY A 876 13.88 -46.64 -5.84
CA GLY A 876 14.27 -46.98 -4.46
C GLY A 876 15.43 -46.15 -3.87
N VAL A 877 15.99 -45.21 -4.62
CA VAL A 877 17.17 -44.43 -4.21
C VAL A 877 16.75 -43.24 -3.35
N GLU A 878 17.38 -43.09 -2.18
CA GLU A 878 17.15 -41.95 -1.28
C GLU A 878 17.73 -40.67 -1.88
N ARG A 879 16.89 -39.63 -1.94
CA ARG A 879 17.25 -38.31 -2.48
C ARG A 879 17.06 -37.25 -1.41
N ARG A 880 17.73 -36.11 -1.57
CA ARG A 880 17.64 -34.97 -0.64
C ARG A 880 17.25 -33.72 -1.41
N LEU A 881 16.43 -32.86 -0.80
CA LEU A 881 16.15 -31.54 -1.33
C LEU A 881 17.13 -30.54 -0.72
N ARG A 882 17.90 -29.85 -1.56
CA ARG A 882 18.63 -28.63 -1.20
C ARG A 882 17.73 -27.42 -1.42
N ILE A 883 17.67 -26.56 -0.40
CA ILE A 883 16.96 -25.28 -0.44
C ILE A 883 17.96 -24.19 -0.12
N ASP A 884 18.25 -23.33 -1.09
CA ASP A 884 19.12 -22.17 -0.90
C ASP A 884 18.26 -20.91 -0.78
N VAL A 885 18.43 -20.17 0.32
CA VAL A 885 17.68 -18.94 0.60
C VAL A 885 18.66 -17.79 0.77
N GLN A 886 18.45 -16.71 0.02
CA GLN A 886 19.20 -15.46 0.14
C GLN A 886 18.33 -14.41 0.80
N MET A 887 18.87 -13.68 1.77
CA MET A 887 18.13 -12.75 2.61
C MET A 887 18.89 -11.44 2.81
N LYS A 888 18.18 -10.31 2.93
CA LYS A 888 18.78 -8.99 3.21
C LYS A 888 18.76 -8.60 4.70
N ALA A 889 18.16 -9.41 5.56
CA ALA A 889 17.99 -9.12 6.98
C ALA A 889 18.02 -10.37 7.86
N LEU A 890 18.47 -10.17 9.09
CA LEU A 890 18.57 -11.17 10.16
C LEU A 890 17.25 -11.31 10.93
N GLY A 891 17.00 -12.50 11.44
CA GLY A 891 15.87 -12.82 12.31
C GLY A 891 15.56 -14.32 12.29
N VAL A 892 14.31 -14.70 12.57
CA VAL A 892 13.90 -16.11 12.51
C VAL A 892 13.30 -16.43 11.14
N LEU A 893 14.04 -17.14 10.29
CA LEU A 893 13.55 -17.61 8.98
C LEU A 893 12.56 -18.77 9.17
N GLY A 894 11.38 -18.66 8.55
CA GLY A 894 10.37 -19.72 8.52
C GLY A 894 10.34 -20.46 7.19
N VAL A 895 10.36 -21.78 7.23
CA VAL A 895 10.12 -22.66 6.07
C VAL A 895 9.02 -23.65 6.41
N TRP A 896 7.88 -23.47 5.76
CA TRP A 896 6.76 -24.40 5.87
C TRP A 896 7.02 -25.62 5.00
N PHE A 897 6.63 -26.80 5.47
CA PHE A 897 6.71 -28.03 4.70
C PHE A 897 5.50 -28.95 4.91
N GLN A 898 5.25 -29.78 3.91
CA GLN A 898 4.34 -30.92 3.97
C GLN A 898 5.02 -32.15 3.36
N ILE A 899 5.08 -33.24 4.11
CA ILE A 899 5.65 -34.52 3.68
C ILE A 899 4.56 -35.59 3.66
N ALA A 900 4.37 -36.22 2.50
CA ALA A 900 3.54 -37.39 2.33
C ALA A 900 4.39 -38.68 2.31
N GLY A 901 3.81 -39.82 2.71
CA GLY A 901 4.49 -41.12 2.64
C GLY A 901 5.51 -41.40 3.75
N SER A 902 5.54 -40.60 4.83
CA SER A 902 6.42 -40.83 6.00
C SER A 902 5.61 -40.90 7.30
N GLU A 903 5.87 -41.92 8.11
CA GLU A 903 5.33 -42.02 9.48
C GLU A 903 6.22 -41.34 10.53
N LYS A 904 7.51 -41.12 10.20
CA LYS A 904 8.49 -40.50 11.10
C LYS A 904 8.36 -38.98 11.12
N GLU A 905 8.57 -38.39 12.29
CA GLU A 905 8.76 -36.94 12.41
C GLU A 905 10.13 -36.55 11.86
N VAL A 906 10.22 -35.39 11.22
CA VAL A 906 11.49 -34.83 10.72
C VAL A 906 12.31 -34.38 11.92
N THR A 907 13.55 -34.85 12.06
CA THR A 907 14.46 -34.47 13.15
C THR A 907 15.63 -33.60 12.66
N VAL A 908 16.01 -32.61 13.47
CA VAL A 908 17.19 -31.77 13.20
C VAL A 908 18.46 -32.61 13.40
N GLY A 909 19.36 -32.60 12.42
CA GLY A 909 20.63 -33.33 12.44
C GLY A 909 20.61 -34.69 11.75
N GLU A 910 19.49 -35.43 11.80
CA GLU A 910 19.34 -36.69 11.04
C GLU A 910 18.71 -36.43 9.68
N ASP A 911 17.54 -35.78 9.66
CA ASP A 911 16.76 -35.54 8.43
C ASP A 911 16.93 -34.12 7.87
N LEU A 912 17.38 -33.17 8.71
CA LEU A 912 17.55 -31.76 8.36
C LEU A 912 18.96 -31.27 8.74
N LEU A 913 19.72 -30.82 7.75
CA LEU A 913 20.98 -30.09 7.93
C LEU A 913 20.81 -28.65 7.45
N VAL A 914 21.25 -27.68 8.25
CA VAL A 914 21.20 -26.26 7.89
C VAL A 914 22.60 -25.67 7.98
N LEU A 915 22.97 -24.89 6.96
CA LEU A 915 24.24 -24.17 6.90
C LEU A 915 24.00 -22.69 6.65
N MET A 916 24.92 -21.88 7.13
CA MET A 916 25.01 -20.45 6.84
C MET A 916 26.43 -20.16 6.35
N HIS A 917 26.54 -19.63 5.12
CA HIS A 917 27.83 -19.43 4.45
C HIS A 917 28.76 -20.67 4.49
N GLY A 918 28.18 -21.85 4.25
CA GLY A 918 28.90 -23.14 4.25
C GLY A 918 29.31 -23.67 5.63
N ARG A 919 28.94 -23.00 6.73
CA ARG A 919 29.16 -23.47 8.11
C ARG A 919 27.86 -24.03 8.68
N VAL A 920 27.94 -25.19 9.32
CA VAL A 920 26.79 -25.80 10.00
C VAL A 920 26.35 -24.90 11.16
N ILE A 921 25.05 -24.58 11.21
CA ILE A 921 24.51 -23.79 12.32
C ILE A 921 24.25 -24.69 13.55
N PRO A 922 24.35 -24.16 14.79
CA PRO A 922 24.05 -24.94 15.99
C PRO A 922 22.62 -25.49 15.98
N GLN A 923 22.42 -26.73 16.42
CA GLN A 923 21.11 -27.41 16.35
C GLN A 923 20.03 -26.69 17.17
N GLU A 924 20.42 -26.05 18.28
CA GLU A 924 19.57 -25.23 19.14
C GLU A 924 19.00 -23.98 18.44
N ARG A 925 19.59 -23.57 17.31
CA ARG A 925 19.08 -22.47 16.47
C ARG A 925 18.04 -22.93 15.45
N VAL A 926 17.73 -24.23 15.39
CA VAL A 926 16.73 -24.79 14.49
C VAL A 926 15.66 -25.49 15.30
N THR A 927 14.41 -25.09 15.11
CA THR A 927 13.26 -25.76 15.73
C THR A 927 12.21 -26.12 14.69
N ILE A 928 11.50 -27.23 14.92
CA ILE A 928 10.37 -27.64 14.10
C ILE A 928 9.12 -27.55 14.96
N THR A 929 8.11 -26.83 14.48
CA THR A 929 6.84 -26.66 15.20
C THR A 929 5.65 -26.93 14.30
N THR A 930 4.56 -27.38 14.90
CA THR A 930 3.24 -27.52 14.27
C THR A 930 2.24 -26.47 14.77
N ALA A 931 2.67 -25.60 15.69
CA ALA A 931 1.81 -24.59 16.30
C ALA A 931 1.34 -23.56 15.26
N GLY A 932 0.02 -23.28 15.26
CA GLY A 932 -0.60 -22.33 14.32
C GLY A 932 -0.82 -22.87 12.91
N LEU A 933 -0.32 -24.08 12.58
CA LEU A 933 -0.53 -24.70 11.28
C LEU A 933 -1.89 -25.38 11.22
N THR A 934 -2.58 -25.21 10.09
CA THR A 934 -3.83 -25.92 9.82
C THR A 934 -3.51 -27.35 9.40
N ARG A 935 -4.14 -28.33 10.06
CA ARG A 935 -3.99 -29.75 9.68
C ARG A 935 -4.70 -30.03 8.36
N PRO A 936 -4.22 -31.00 7.57
CA PRO A 936 -4.94 -31.47 6.39
C PRO A 936 -6.39 -31.86 6.73
N PRO A 937 -7.35 -31.66 5.81
CA PRO A 937 -8.74 -32.04 6.06
C PRO A 937 -8.87 -33.54 6.29
N ARG A 938 -9.75 -33.94 7.22
CA ARG A 938 -10.08 -35.36 7.47
C ARG A 938 -10.69 -35.98 6.21
N HIS A 939 -10.44 -37.27 5.98
CA HIS A 939 -10.92 -38.04 4.84
C HIS A 939 -10.37 -37.58 3.48
N THR A 940 -9.19 -36.96 3.45
CA THR A 940 -8.46 -36.65 2.21
C THR A 940 -7.24 -37.57 2.06
N PRO A 941 -6.74 -37.81 0.82
CA PRO A 941 -5.51 -38.56 0.61
C PRO A 941 -4.29 -37.96 1.32
N GLU A 942 -4.35 -36.67 1.66
CA GLU A 942 -3.31 -35.93 2.38
C GLU A 942 -3.49 -35.96 3.91
N GLU A 943 -4.50 -36.65 4.45
CA GLU A 943 -4.75 -36.72 5.91
C GLU A 943 -3.57 -37.30 6.70
N SER A 944 -2.81 -38.22 6.09
CA SER A 944 -1.60 -38.81 6.68
C SER A 944 -0.36 -37.92 6.53
N ALA A 945 -0.43 -36.83 5.76
CA ALA A 945 0.72 -35.97 5.52
C ALA A 945 1.12 -35.20 6.79
N LYS A 946 2.42 -35.15 7.05
CA LYS A 946 3.01 -34.39 8.16
C LYS A 946 3.26 -32.96 7.68
N VAL A 947 2.75 -32.00 8.44
CA VAL A 947 2.92 -30.56 8.17
C VAL A 947 3.71 -29.94 9.30
N GLY A 948 4.70 -29.12 8.98
CA GLY A 948 5.55 -28.46 9.97
C GLY A 948 6.08 -27.11 9.49
N MET A 949 6.64 -26.36 10.42
CA MET A 949 7.36 -25.12 10.19
C MET A 949 8.76 -25.27 10.77
N ILE A 950 9.77 -25.26 9.92
CA ILE A 950 11.17 -25.12 10.31
C ILE A 950 11.39 -23.64 10.65
N GLN A 951 11.89 -23.36 11.84
CA GLN A 951 12.27 -22.03 12.31
C GLN A 951 13.78 -22.01 12.52
N ILE A 952 14.47 -21.15 11.78
CA ILE A 952 15.92 -21.00 11.82
C ILE A 952 16.21 -19.62 12.42
N ASP A 953 16.78 -19.58 13.61
CA ASP A 953 17.27 -18.35 14.24
C ASP A 953 18.56 -17.88 13.56
N VAL A 954 18.41 -17.24 12.39
CA VAL A 954 19.51 -16.74 11.57
C VAL A 954 20.29 -15.67 12.31
N GLU A 955 19.62 -14.82 13.08
CA GLU A 955 20.25 -13.78 13.88
C GLU A 955 21.14 -14.37 14.99
N GLY A 956 20.61 -15.32 15.76
CA GLY A 956 21.40 -16.01 16.78
C GLY A 956 22.55 -16.83 16.22
N ALA A 957 22.33 -17.51 15.09
CA ALA A 957 23.39 -18.27 14.41
C ALA A 957 24.48 -17.36 13.82
N TRP A 958 24.11 -16.17 13.33
CA TRP A 958 25.06 -15.16 12.86
C TRP A 958 26.02 -14.73 13.97
N ASP A 959 25.47 -14.45 15.16
CA ASP A 959 26.24 -14.07 16.35
C ASP A 959 27.12 -15.24 16.86
N ASP A 960 26.58 -16.46 16.97
CA ASP A 960 27.32 -17.63 17.47
C ASP A 960 28.50 -18.02 16.57
N LEU A 961 28.35 -17.87 15.25
CA LEU A 961 29.38 -18.18 14.28
C LEU A 961 30.43 -17.07 14.11
N GLY A 962 30.23 -15.92 14.76
CA GLY A 962 31.09 -14.74 14.66
C GLY A 962 31.20 -14.23 13.23
N LEU A 963 30.09 -14.21 12.50
CA LEU A 963 30.04 -13.75 11.11
C LEU A 963 30.05 -12.22 11.05
N GLU A 964 30.71 -11.69 10.02
CA GLU A 964 30.80 -10.25 9.75
C GLU A 964 30.25 -9.95 8.35
N ALA A 965 29.75 -8.73 8.16
CA ALA A 965 29.24 -8.30 6.87
C ALA A 965 30.34 -8.34 5.81
N GLY A 966 30.09 -9.03 4.71
CA GLY A 966 30.97 -9.05 3.54
C GLY A 966 30.72 -7.87 2.60
N TRP A 967 31.29 -7.95 1.39
CA TRP A 967 30.99 -7.00 0.30
C TRP A 967 29.53 -7.04 -0.14
N ASN A 968 28.89 -8.21 -0.05
CA ASN A 968 27.47 -8.38 -0.29
C ASN A 968 26.69 -8.27 1.03
N ASN A 969 25.62 -7.48 1.05
CA ASN A 969 24.78 -7.27 2.24
C ASN A 969 23.73 -8.39 2.43
N GLU A 970 24.00 -9.57 1.89
CA GLU A 970 23.06 -10.69 1.83
C GLU A 970 23.57 -11.86 2.68
N ILE A 971 22.62 -12.57 3.30
CA ILE A 971 22.83 -13.77 4.10
C ILE A 971 22.37 -14.98 3.29
N GLY A 972 23.27 -15.95 3.12
CA GLY A 972 22.95 -17.21 2.46
C GLY A 972 22.71 -18.32 3.48
N VAL A 973 21.51 -18.89 3.47
CA VAL A 973 21.12 -20.05 4.27
C VAL A 973 20.83 -21.23 3.35
N GLU A 974 21.48 -22.35 3.59
CA GLU A 974 21.31 -23.60 2.84
C GLU A 974 20.67 -24.65 3.74
N MET A 975 19.66 -25.36 3.25
CA MET A 975 19.00 -26.44 3.98
C MET A 975 18.98 -27.71 3.14
N TYR A 976 19.26 -28.85 3.76
CA TYR A 976 19.21 -30.17 3.15
C TYR A 976 18.19 -31.01 3.91
N ILE A 977 17.15 -31.48 3.22
CA ILE A 977 16.04 -32.28 3.78
C ILE A 977 16.00 -33.65 3.11
N SER A 978 16.01 -34.74 3.88
CA SER A 978 16.02 -36.13 3.39
C SER A 978 14.76 -36.96 3.63
#